data_AF-A0A2P9EMI2-F1
#
_entry.id   AF-A0A2P9EMI2-F1
#
_cell.length_a   1.000
_cell.length_b   1.000
_cell.length_c   1.000
_cell.angle_alpha   90.00
_cell.angle_beta   90.00
_cell.angle_gamma   90.00
#
_symmetry.space_group_name_H-M   'P 1'
#
loop_
_entity.id
_entity.type
_entity.pdbx_description
1 polymer ?
#
loop_
_entity_poly.entity_id
_entity_poly.type
_entity_poly.pdbx_seq_one_letter_code
_entity_poly.pdbx_strand_id
1 'polypeptide(L)'
;MSWTYDAAKGVGRIQQDDQQFVMHGNLNGNLNAGKNLYFTGENGIIDLKDNVNQGAGYLQFADDYTVTTSNDSSWSGGGIIVNYGTTVKWGINGVSGDDLHKVGDGTLIINGTGKNEGGLKIGAGTVILEQKAKNNDSTAFSSINISGGNSRVKLSGDNQIIPDNVSWGFRGGYLDINGKNTEFSRLQAVDYGAAIINSSTDKSLLTLNLSPLKKDEIAVSVKALDMNAIFQGGHGTAGDLYKTTFYGPTQYYLLKKPKFGSVLMGSLKNTSEWQFAGTDLNQAVDMAKNNKLTSSAQASYLYHGKLLGNMDIVIPELTGNDILTLDGSVSISGDMSKQDGALIFQGHPVIHAGQTVSASQSDWENREFSLNNLNLNNADFSLSRNAFMNGNIRAVNQSTVIIGGDTVFTDKNDGTGNDVISVEGKSAAAGTSSYTGHITLEQKSALDIRDNFRGGVTSEDSHINVSSSSVLFSDASSFINSSLNIHKGGALTAQGGLFTSGSIDIGDASLLLTGTPVNSDDAAFLPTINMADGGFNLMSDSSVLKARDQASVVGDIISDKQATISFGTESGKEGILSEKASRGLAVGLLSGFNTAYRGAIHAPSASATVNNTWWQLTGDSSLRSLKNTGSMTYFTGSAANKAFHTLTVDELTTNGTAYAMRTDLKNADKLVVNKKLSGKDNILLVDFLNKPSGEKLDIELVSAPGNSSKDVFKGSEQAIGFSNVTPVITTRETDDKITWSLTGYNTVANKEATRNAAALFSVDYKAFLNEVNNLNKRMGDLRDINGEAGAWARIMSGTGSASGGFSDNYTHVQVGVDKKHELDGLDLFTGFTVTHTDSSASADVFSGKTKSVGAGLYASAMFDSGAYIDLIGKYVHHDNEYTATFAGLGTRDYSTHSWYAGAEAGYRYHVTEDAWIEPQAELVYGSVSGKQFAWKDQGMHLSMKDKDYNPLIGRTGVDVGKSFSGKDWKVTARAGLGYQFDLLANGETVLRDASGEKRIKGEKDSRMLMSVGLNAEIRDNVRFGLEFEKSAFGKYNVDNAVNANFRYSF
;
A
#
# COMPACT_ATOMS: atom_id res chain seq x y z
N MET A 1 16.20 3.83 65.16
CA MET A 1 15.80 2.80 66.15
C MET A 1 16.73 1.60 66.05
N SER A 2 17.21 1.06 67.17
CA SER A 2 18.00 -0.19 67.19
C SER A 2 17.14 -1.33 67.71
N TRP A 3 17.08 -2.44 66.97
CA TRP A 3 16.28 -3.61 67.32
C TRP A 3 17.18 -4.80 67.68
N THR A 4 17.11 -5.23 68.93
CA THR A 4 17.83 -6.40 69.48
C THR A 4 16.87 -7.52 69.87
N TYR A 5 17.33 -8.78 69.85
CA TYR A 5 16.49 -9.96 70.13
C TYR A 5 17.27 -11.11 70.76
N ASP A 6 16.77 -11.61 71.90
CA ASP A 6 17.29 -12.82 72.57
C ASP A 6 16.45 -14.03 72.16
N ALA A 7 16.96 -14.79 71.19
CA ALA A 7 16.26 -15.96 70.63
C ALA A 7 15.98 -17.06 71.67
N ALA A 8 16.79 -17.18 72.73
CA ALA A 8 16.57 -18.19 73.77
C ALA A 8 15.40 -17.82 74.70
N LYS A 9 15.12 -16.52 74.85
CA LYS A 9 14.02 -16.01 75.70
C LYS A 9 12.79 -15.62 74.91
N GLY A 10 12.87 -15.50 73.59
CA GLY A 10 11.78 -15.04 72.75
C GLY A 10 11.41 -13.57 72.98
N VAL A 11 12.34 -12.74 73.49
CA VAL A 11 12.09 -11.34 73.85
C VAL A 11 13.14 -10.44 73.20
N GLY A 12 12.69 -9.35 72.59
CA GLY A 12 13.54 -8.31 72.01
C GLY A 12 13.17 -6.92 72.50
N ARG A 13 13.98 -5.93 72.11
CA ARG A 13 13.78 -4.51 72.40
C ARG A 13 14.04 -3.67 71.17
N ILE A 14 13.17 -2.69 70.94
CA ILE A 14 13.37 -1.61 69.95
C ILE A 14 13.64 -0.33 70.74
N GLN A 15 14.85 0.21 70.60
CA GLN A 15 15.31 1.43 71.28
C GLN A 15 15.27 2.63 70.32
N GLN A 16 14.68 3.73 70.78
CA GLN A 16 14.82 5.06 70.18
C GLN A 16 15.22 6.04 71.28
N ASP A 17 16.44 6.59 71.23
CA ASP A 17 16.95 7.50 72.26
C ASP A 17 16.77 6.91 73.67
N ASP A 18 15.94 7.50 74.53
CA ASP A 18 15.62 7.00 75.88
C ASP A 18 14.39 6.08 75.94
N GLN A 19 13.63 5.95 74.84
CA GLN A 19 12.41 5.14 74.79
C GLN A 19 12.69 3.68 74.39
N GLN A 20 12.08 2.75 75.13
CA GLN A 20 12.16 1.30 74.89
C GLN A 20 10.79 0.69 74.63
N PHE A 21 10.68 -0.04 73.53
CA PHE A 21 9.52 -0.86 73.19
C PHE A 21 9.88 -2.34 73.28
N VAL A 22 9.10 -3.11 74.04
CA VAL A 22 9.30 -4.56 74.18
C VAL A 22 8.67 -5.27 72.99
N MET A 23 9.43 -6.17 72.39
CA MET A 23 8.99 -7.05 71.31
C MET A 23 9.04 -8.50 71.80
N HIS A 24 8.10 -9.33 71.33
CA HIS A 24 8.06 -10.76 71.63
C HIS A 24 8.09 -11.56 70.31
N GLY A 25 8.91 -12.61 70.29
CA GLY A 25 9.04 -13.51 69.15
C GLY A 25 8.74 -14.96 69.51
N ASN A 26 9.23 -15.89 68.69
CA ASN A 26 9.09 -17.31 68.91
C ASN A 26 9.84 -17.75 70.18
N LEU A 27 9.18 -18.56 71.01
CA LEU A 27 9.75 -19.12 72.25
C LEU A 27 9.62 -20.64 72.23
N ASN A 28 10.75 -21.35 72.24
CA ASN A 28 10.80 -22.82 72.27
C ASN A 28 9.92 -23.51 71.21
N GLY A 29 9.83 -22.92 70.01
CA GLY A 29 9.02 -23.44 68.90
C GLY A 29 7.53 -23.05 68.95
N ASN A 30 7.08 -22.34 69.99
CA ASN A 30 5.73 -21.80 70.05
C ASN A 30 5.63 -20.49 69.26
N LEU A 31 5.13 -20.57 68.03
CA LEU A 31 4.93 -19.41 67.16
C LEU A 31 3.96 -18.37 67.76
N ASN A 32 2.96 -18.79 68.56
CA ASN A 32 1.96 -17.90 69.15
C ASN A 32 2.52 -17.03 70.31
N ALA A 33 3.74 -17.31 70.77
CA ALA A 33 4.44 -16.43 71.71
C ALA A 33 4.77 -15.06 71.08
N GLY A 34 4.95 -15.02 69.76
CA GLY A 34 5.18 -13.81 68.99
C GLY A 34 4.03 -12.81 69.05
N LYS A 35 4.34 -11.52 69.05
CA LYS A 35 3.35 -10.43 69.04
C LYS A 35 3.54 -9.50 67.85
N ASN A 36 2.46 -8.88 67.41
CA ASN A 36 2.47 -7.94 66.30
C ASN A 36 3.14 -6.63 66.72
N LEU A 37 3.76 -5.95 65.77
CA LEU A 37 4.27 -4.60 65.94
C LEU A 37 3.59 -3.67 64.95
N TYR A 38 3.17 -2.50 65.42
CA TYR A 38 2.54 -1.46 64.64
C TYR A 38 3.43 -0.21 64.67
N PHE A 39 3.94 0.18 63.52
CA PHE A 39 4.88 1.29 63.34
C PHE A 39 4.16 2.51 62.75
N THR A 40 4.36 3.65 63.41
CA THR A 40 3.88 4.98 63.02
C THR A 40 5.00 6.00 63.13
N GLY A 41 4.82 7.20 62.57
CA GLY A 41 5.78 8.29 62.56
C GLY A 41 6.54 8.36 61.24
N GLU A 42 6.60 9.57 60.67
CA GLU A 42 7.15 9.80 59.34
C GLU A 42 8.65 9.45 59.25
N ASN A 43 9.03 8.76 58.18
CA ASN A 43 10.43 8.45 57.82
C ASN A 43 11.21 7.69 58.90
N GLY A 44 10.57 6.72 59.54
CA GLY A 44 11.21 5.91 60.58
C GLY A 44 12.39 5.08 60.04
N ILE A 45 13.46 4.96 60.81
CA ILE A 45 14.63 4.14 60.46
C ILE A 45 14.85 3.10 61.56
N ILE A 46 14.88 1.82 61.18
CA ILE A 46 15.11 0.67 62.06
C ILE A 46 16.38 -0.04 61.62
N ASP A 47 17.30 -0.29 62.54
CA ASP A 47 18.49 -1.10 62.30
C ASP A 47 18.44 -2.38 63.15
N LEU A 48 18.34 -3.51 62.46
CA LEU A 48 18.22 -4.84 63.04
C LEU A 48 19.60 -5.40 63.40
N LYS A 49 19.80 -5.66 64.70
CA LYS A 49 21.07 -6.09 65.28
C LYS A 49 21.18 -7.59 65.52
N ASP A 50 20.06 -8.32 65.56
CA ASP A 50 20.03 -9.75 65.78
C ASP A 50 19.05 -10.41 64.80
N ASN A 51 19.27 -11.68 64.47
CA ASN A 51 18.29 -12.47 63.72
C ASN A 51 16.99 -12.57 64.51
N VAL A 52 15.88 -12.14 63.92
CA VAL A 52 14.57 -12.14 64.56
C VAL A 52 13.69 -13.22 63.96
N ASN A 53 13.25 -14.17 64.79
CA ASN A 53 12.12 -15.04 64.48
C ASN A 53 10.93 -14.59 65.35
N GLN A 54 10.01 -13.85 64.74
CA GLN A 54 8.87 -13.26 65.43
C GLN A 54 7.69 -14.24 65.60
N GLY A 55 7.84 -15.51 65.21
CA GLY A 55 6.77 -16.49 65.28
C GLY A 55 5.57 -16.08 64.42
N ALA A 56 4.37 -16.07 65.01
CA ALA A 56 3.15 -15.65 64.33
C ALA A 56 2.93 -14.12 64.35
N GLY A 57 3.82 -13.35 64.99
CA GLY A 57 3.70 -11.89 65.04
C GLY A 57 4.07 -11.24 63.69
N TYR A 58 3.23 -10.33 63.20
CA TYR A 58 3.46 -9.57 61.97
C TYR A 58 3.91 -8.12 62.24
N LEU A 59 4.44 -7.47 61.21
CA LEU A 59 4.76 -6.04 61.22
C LEU A 59 3.71 -5.28 60.41
N GLN A 60 3.19 -4.19 60.94
CA GLN A 60 2.32 -3.29 60.21
C GLN A 60 2.90 -1.88 60.21
N PHE A 61 2.99 -1.27 59.04
CA PHE A 61 3.52 0.08 58.85
C PHE A 61 2.41 1.01 58.37
N ALA A 62 2.16 2.06 59.14
CA ALA A 62 1.22 3.12 58.79
C ALA A 62 1.88 4.30 58.07
N ASP A 63 3.18 4.50 58.28
CA ASP A 63 3.99 5.59 57.72
C ASP A 63 5.26 5.04 57.07
N ASP A 64 5.96 5.88 56.31
CA ASP A 64 7.15 5.49 55.55
C ASP A 64 8.31 5.09 56.46
N TYR A 65 8.93 3.94 56.17
CA TYR A 65 9.99 3.37 57.00
C TYR A 65 11.13 2.79 56.17
N THR A 66 12.35 2.84 56.71
CA THR A 66 13.51 2.10 56.21
C THR A 66 14.01 1.14 57.27
N VAL A 67 14.11 -0.15 56.94
CA VAL A 67 14.62 -1.21 57.81
C VAL A 67 15.96 -1.70 57.23
N THR A 68 17.02 -1.66 58.01
CA THR A 68 18.38 -2.07 57.61
C THR A 68 18.96 -3.08 58.60
N THR A 69 20.09 -3.66 58.25
CA THR A 69 20.95 -4.39 59.18
C THR A 69 22.41 -4.06 58.91
N SER A 70 23.20 -3.92 59.98
CA SER A 70 24.66 -3.73 59.89
C SER A 70 25.48 -5.03 59.91
N ASN A 71 24.84 -6.17 60.18
CA ASN A 71 25.52 -7.45 60.46
C ASN A 71 24.85 -8.64 59.78
N ASP A 72 24.26 -8.42 58.60
CA ASP A 72 23.57 -9.43 57.81
C ASP A 72 22.45 -10.17 58.60
N SER A 73 21.81 -9.49 59.57
CA SER A 73 20.70 -10.07 60.33
C SER A 73 19.48 -10.30 59.45
N SER A 74 18.74 -11.37 59.74
CA SER A 74 17.50 -11.75 59.04
C SER A 74 16.26 -11.58 59.91
N TRP A 75 15.10 -11.52 59.24
CA TRP A 75 13.80 -11.51 59.91
C TRP A 75 12.86 -12.55 59.29
N SER A 76 12.11 -13.25 60.13
CA SER A 76 10.95 -14.07 59.77
C SER A 76 9.81 -13.88 60.78
N GLY A 77 8.56 -14.05 60.34
CA GLY A 77 7.38 -13.82 61.18
C GLY A 77 6.06 -14.01 60.43
N GLY A 78 4.96 -13.50 61.00
CA GLY A 78 3.62 -13.63 60.42
C GLY A 78 3.39 -12.85 59.11
N GLY A 79 4.31 -11.94 58.76
CA GLY A 79 4.28 -11.15 57.53
C GLY A 79 4.43 -9.64 57.75
N ILE A 80 4.33 -8.89 56.66
CA ILE A 80 4.39 -7.43 56.62
C ILE A 80 3.09 -6.89 55.99
N ILE A 81 2.46 -5.95 56.68
CA ILE A 81 1.33 -5.15 56.21
C ILE A 81 1.85 -3.74 55.97
N VAL A 82 1.74 -3.25 54.73
CA VAL A 82 2.05 -1.84 54.41
C VAL A 82 0.76 -1.14 54.02
N ASN A 83 0.38 -0.13 54.79
CA ASN A 83 -0.88 0.58 54.58
C ASN A 83 -0.88 1.37 53.25
N TYR A 84 -2.07 1.74 52.79
CA TYR A 84 -2.24 2.55 51.59
C TYR A 84 -1.49 3.89 51.71
N GLY A 85 -0.81 4.29 50.63
CA GLY A 85 -0.02 5.52 50.59
C GLY A 85 1.36 5.43 51.27
N THR A 86 1.68 4.30 51.89
CA THR A 86 2.93 4.07 52.62
C THR A 86 3.95 3.30 51.78
N THR A 87 5.23 3.64 51.95
CA THR A 87 6.38 2.94 51.37
C THR A 87 7.36 2.48 52.45
N VAL A 88 7.66 1.18 52.45
CA VAL A 88 8.65 0.59 53.35
C VAL A 88 9.84 0.10 52.54
N LYS A 89 11.04 0.61 52.84
CA LYS A 89 12.30 0.13 52.27
C LYS A 89 12.90 -0.95 53.17
N TRP A 90 12.90 -2.18 52.71
CA TRP A 90 13.26 -3.38 53.45
C TRP A 90 14.63 -3.92 53.03
N GLY A 91 15.65 -3.53 53.77
CA GLY A 91 17.06 -3.84 53.52
C GLY A 91 17.59 -5.07 54.26
N ILE A 92 16.74 -6.01 54.66
CA ILE A 92 17.13 -7.24 55.38
C ILE A 92 16.65 -8.49 54.63
N ASN A 93 17.47 -9.55 54.65
CA ASN A 93 17.14 -10.82 53.99
C ASN A 93 16.23 -11.69 54.86
N GLY A 94 15.55 -12.65 54.23
CA GLY A 94 14.74 -13.67 54.88
C GLY A 94 15.57 -14.92 55.25
N VAL A 95 14.85 -16.01 55.52
CA VAL A 95 15.43 -17.29 55.95
C VAL A 95 15.02 -18.41 54.98
N SER A 96 15.93 -19.33 54.69
CA SER A 96 15.64 -20.48 53.83
C SER A 96 14.49 -21.33 54.39
N GLY A 97 13.51 -21.66 53.54
CA GLY A 97 12.32 -22.43 53.92
C GLY A 97 11.20 -21.60 54.57
N ASP A 98 11.39 -20.29 54.71
CA ASP A 98 10.36 -19.35 55.16
C ASP A 98 9.95 -18.42 54.00
N ASP A 99 8.66 -18.07 53.96
CA ASP A 99 8.12 -17.13 52.97
C ASP A 99 7.74 -15.81 53.65
N LEU A 100 8.21 -14.69 53.10
CA LEU A 100 7.73 -13.38 53.49
C LEU A 100 6.30 -13.18 52.96
N HIS A 101 5.32 -13.09 53.84
CA HIS A 101 3.95 -12.73 53.45
C HIS A 101 3.80 -11.20 53.41
N LYS A 102 3.44 -10.64 52.26
CA LYS A 102 3.17 -9.20 52.08
C LYS A 102 1.72 -8.93 51.68
N VAL A 103 1.02 -8.13 52.49
CA VAL A 103 -0.35 -7.62 52.23
C VAL A 103 -0.46 -6.11 52.54
N GLY A 104 -1.64 -5.52 52.33
CA GLY A 104 -1.86 -4.07 52.42
C GLY A 104 -1.47 -3.34 51.13
N ASP A 105 -2.18 -2.26 50.81
CA ASP A 105 -2.13 -1.62 49.48
C ASP A 105 -0.89 -0.76 49.23
N GLY A 106 -0.02 -0.57 50.23
CA GLY A 106 1.22 0.18 50.09
C GLY A 106 2.35 -0.60 49.42
N THR A 107 3.52 0.05 49.34
CA THR A 107 4.69 -0.42 48.62
C THR A 107 5.76 -0.95 49.56
N LEU A 108 6.30 -2.13 49.26
CA LEU A 108 7.48 -2.70 49.93
C LEU A 108 8.64 -2.77 48.93
N ILE A 109 9.70 -2.00 49.17
CA ILE A 109 10.92 -1.99 48.34
C ILE A 109 11.94 -2.92 48.99
N ILE A 110 12.27 -4.03 48.34
CA ILE A 110 13.30 -4.96 48.80
C ILE A 110 14.67 -4.41 48.38
N ASN A 111 15.54 -4.16 49.35
CA ASN A 111 16.84 -3.50 49.14
C ASN A 111 17.97 -4.10 49.99
N GLY A 112 17.89 -5.40 50.27
CA GLY A 112 18.94 -6.17 50.94
C GLY A 112 20.17 -6.35 50.06
N THR A 113 21.12 -7.17 50.53
CA THR A 113 22.37 -7.45 49.81
C THR A 113 22.60 -8.95 49.65
N GLY A 114 23.05 -9.37 48.48
CA GLY A 114 23.34 -10.77 48.15
C GLY A 114 22.09 -11.60 47.87
N LYS A 115 22.27 -12.91 47.82
CA LYS A 115 21.18 -13.87 47.65
C LYS A 115 20.30 -13.90 48.91
N ASN A 116 19.01 -13.64 48.74
CA ASN A 116 18.02 -13.92 49.76
C ASN A 116 17.49 -15.35 49.58
N GLU A 117 17.68 -16.19 50.60
CA GLU A 117 17.24 -17.60 50.57
C GLU A 117 15.74 -17.79 50.89
N GLY A 118 15.08 -16.76 51.44
CA GLY A 118 13.64 -16.78 51.73
C GLY A 118 12.77 -16.59 50.48
N GLY A 119 11.53 -17.04 50.54
CA GLY A 119 10.52 -16.82 49.50
C GLY A 119 9.66 -15.58 49.75
N LEU A 120 8.78 -15.27 48.80
CA LEU A 120 7.79 -14.18 48.88
C LEU A 120 6.40 -14.71 48.51
N LYS A 121 5.41 -14.39 49.34
CA LYS A 121 3.98 -14.49 49.01
C LYS A 121 3.33 -13.12 49.09
N ILE A 122 2.95 -12.57 47.94
CA ILE A 122 2.28 -11.27 47.88
C ILE A 122 0.77 -11.46 47.64
N GLY A 123 -0.05 -10.81 48.46
CA GLY A 123 -1.52 -10.83 48.36
C GLY A 123 -2.15 -9.48 48.03
N ALA A 124 -1.43 -8.37 48.24
CA ALA A 124 -1.92 -7.00 47.96
C ALA A 124 -0.78 -5.97 47.90
N GLY A 125 -1.05 -4.86 47.23
CA GLY A 125 -0.10 -3.75 47.06
C GLY A 125 1.04 -4.07 46.09
N THR A 126 2.14 -3.34 46.23
CA THR A 126 3.30 -3.46 45.33
C THR A 126 4.55 -3.92 46.11
N VAL A 127 5.31 -4.84 45.52
CA VAL A 127 6.67 -5.18 45.92
C VAL A 127 7.62 -4.77 44.79
N ILE A 128 8.63 -3.96 45.11
CA ILE A 128 9.69 -3.55 44.17
C ILE A 128 10.96 -4.30 44.54
N LEU A 129 11.54 -5.04 43.59
CA LEU A 129 12.76 -5.82 43.80
C LEU A 129 13.98 -5.02 43.36
N GLU A 130 14.74 -4.53 44.35
CA GLU A 130 15.96 -3.73 44.22
C GLU A 130 17.08 -4.32 45.11
N GLN A 131 17.17 -5.65 45.16
CA GLN A 131 18.18 -6.38 45.90
C GLN A 131 19.57 -6.09 45.30
N LYS A 132 20.52 -5.69 46.15
CA LYS A 132 21.87 -5.31 45.75
C LYS A 132 22.76 -6.53 45.63
N ALA A 133 23.64 -6.54 44.63
CA ALA A 133 24.55 -7.64 44.41
C ALA A 133 25.58 -7.79 45.55
N LYS A 134 25.84 -9.03 45.97
CA LYS A 134 26.99 -9.45 46.79
C LYS A 134 27.50 -10.75 46.19
N ASN A 135 28.80 -10.85 45.89
CA ASN A 135 29.40 -11.99 45.18
C ASN A 135 28.71 -12.31 43.83
N ASN A 136 28.35 -11.28 43.06
CA ASN A 136 27.62 -11.38 41.78
C ASN A 136 26.20 -11.98 41.85
N ASP A 137 25.63 -12.15 43.04
CA ASP A 137 24.24 -12.58 43.21
C ASP A 137 23.39 -11.45 43.81
N SER A 138 22.27 -11.17 43.16
CA SER A 138 21.27 -10.15 43.54
C SER A 138 19.86 -10.73 43.58
N THR A 139 19.73 -12.04 43.78
CA THR A 139 18.42 -12.71 43.85
C THR A 139 17.64 -12.21 45.07
N ALA A 140 16.51 -11.56 44.83
CA ALA A 140 15.70 -10.92 45.87
C ALA A 140 14.87 -11.92 46.68
N PHE A 141 14.46 -13.04 46.07
CA PHE A 141 13.79 -14.17 46.73
C PHE A 141 14.07 -15.49 46.01
N SER A 142 14.10 -16.59 46.75
CA SER A 142 14.28 -17.94 46.20
C SER A 142 13.05 -18.45 45.42
N SER A 143 11.86 -17.96 45.76
CA SER A 143 10.60 -18.17 45.05
C SER A 143 9.65 -17.00 45.27
N ILE A 144 8.71 -16.81 44.34
CA ILE A 144 7.70 -15.75 44.42
C ILE A 144 6.34 -16.34 44.06
N ASN A 145 5.35 -16.15 44.94
CA ASN A 145 3.95 -16.43 44.65
C ASN A 145 3.14 -15.12 44.65
N ILE A 146 2.45 -14.86 43.54
CA ILE A 146 1.65 -13.66 43.30
C ILE A 146 0.18 -14.05 43.32
N SER A 147 -0.58 -13.51 44.28
CA SER A 147 -2.02 -13.77 44.43
C SER A 147 -2.78 -12.47 44.73
N GLY A 148 -4.11 -12.49 44.62
CA GLY A 148 -4.97 -11.37 45.03
C GLY A 148 -5.38 -10.40 43.91
N GLY A 149 -5.05 -10.68 42.64
CA GLY A 149 -5.56 -9.96 41.47
C GLY A 149 -4.85 -8.65 41.15
N ASN A 150 -4.73 -7.77 42.15
CA ASN A 150 -4.12 -6.45 41.98
C ASN A 150 -2.71 -6.34 42.58
N SER A 151 -2.17 -7.44 43.11
CA SER A 151 -0.81 -7.46 43.64
C SER A 151 0.20 -7.31 42.50
N ARG A 152 1.31 -6.59 42.76
CA ARG A 152 2.33 -6.33 41.76
C ARG A 152 3.72 -6.59 42.30
N VAL A 153 4.53 -7.33 41.56
CA VAL A 153 5.98 -7.46 41.76
C VAL A 153 6.67 -6.76 40.60
N LYS A 154 7.54 -5.80 40.89
CA LYS A 154 8.24 -5.00 39.87
C LYS A 154 9.75 -5.18 39.97
N LEU A 155 10.42 -5.43 38.85
CA LEU A 155 11.88 -5.57 38.79
C LEU A 155 12.55 -4.18 38.64
N SER A 156 13.45 -3.82 39.57
CA SER A 156 14.29 -2.62 39.42
C SER A 156 15.69 -2.94 38.90
N GLY A 157 16.23 -4.12 39.24
CA GLY A 157 17.54 -4.60 38.80
C GLY A 157 17.46 -5.81 37.89
N ASP A 158 18.60 -6.23 37.35
CA ASP A 158 18.74 -7.53 36.66
C ASP A 158 18.88 -8.66 37.70
N ASN A 159 18.60 -9.90 37.29
CA ASN A 159 18.79 -11.11 38.10
C ASN A 159 18.14 -11.05 39.50
N GLN A 160 17.01 -10.34 39.62
CA GLN A 160 16.28 -10.19 40.89
C GLN A 160 15.44 -11.43 41.23
N ILE A 161 15.11 -12.24 40.22
CA ILE A 161 14.23 -13.40 40.33
C ILE A 161 14.87 -14.60 39.65
N ILE A 162 14.43 -15.78 40.07
CA ILE A 162 14.57 -17.02 39.30
C ILE A 162 13.23 -17.21 38.57
N PRO A 163 13.14 -16.98 37.24
CA PRO A 163 11.86 -16.94 36.53
C PRO A 163 11.00 -18.19 36.75
N ASP A 164 11.60 -19.37 36.71
CA ASP A 164 10.87 -20.64 36.90
C ASP A 164 10.38 -20.89 38.33
N ASN A 165 10.76 -20.06 39.29
CA ASN A 165 10.26 -20.10 40.67
C ASN A 165 9.25 -18.97 40.95
N VAL A 166 8.80 -18.27 39.91
CA VAL A 166 7.67 -17.36 39.99
C VAL A 166 6.39 -18.14 39.66
N SER A 167 5.40 -18.02 40.54
CA SER A 167 4.08 -18.64 40.41
C SER A 167 2.98 -17.61 40.65
N TRP A 168 1.86 -17.79 39.97
CA TRP A 168 0.64 -17.01 40.17
C TRP A 168 -0.43 -17.91 40.78
N GLY A 169 -0.80 -17.61 42.02
CA GLY A 169 -1.85 -18.32 42.75
C GLY A 169 -3.24 -17.80 42.40
N PHE A 170 -4.17 -17.93 43.35
CA PHE A 170 -5.57 -17.56 43.15
C PHE A 170 -5.74 -16.09 42.73
N ARG A 171 -6.38 -15.88 41.58
CA ARG A 171 -6.57 -14.61 40.87
C ARG A 171 -5.27 -13.94 40.45
N GLY A 172 -4.13 -14.60 40.55
CA GLY A 172 -2.82 -14.10 40.14
C GLY A 172 -2.51 -12.66 40.59
N GLY A 173 -1.99 -11.88 39.65
CA GLY A 173 -1.43 -10.54 39.83
C GLY A 173 -0.34 -10.28 38.79
N TYR A 174 0.41 -9.19 38.95
CA TYR A 174 1.31 -8.67 37.92
C TYR A 174 2.78 -8.88 38.28
N LEU A 175 3.52 -9.58 37.41
CA LEU A 175 4.97 -9.49 37.33
C LEU A 175 5.35 -8.45 36.29
N ASP A 176 5.86 -7.31 36.74
CA ASP A 176 6.35 -6.24 35.88
C ASP A 176 7.86 -6.39 35.66
N ILE A 177 8.25 -6.88 34.48
CA ILE A 177 9.65 -7.06 34.09
C ILE A 177 10.34 -5.73 33.78
N ASN A 178 9.59 -4.64 33.64
CA ASN A 178 10.10 -3.25 33.68
C ASN A 178 11.39 -3.00 32.87
N GLY A 179 11.38 -3.33 31.58
CA GLY A 179 12.49 -3.13 30.66
C GLY A 179 13.59 -4.20 30.74
N LYS A 180 13.39 -5.26 31.52
CA LYS A 180 14.33 -6.39 31.62
C LYS A 180 13.95 -7.50 30.67
N ASN A 181 14.96 -8.16 30.10
CA ASN A 181 14.76 -9.39 29.34
C ASN A 181 14.57 -10.55 30.33
N THR A 182 13.70 -11.49 30.00
CA THR A 182 13.39 -12.61 30.90
C THR A 182 13.10 -13.86 30.11
N GLU A 183 13.64 -15.00 30.55
CA GLU A 183 13.41 -16.30 29.94
C GLU A 183 12.72 -17.23 30.95
N PHE A 184 11.64 -17.88 30.50
CA PHE A 184 10.91 -18.88 31.27
C PHE A 184 11.01 -20.24 30.56
N SER A 185 11.30 -21.28 31.34
CA SER A 185 11.22 -22.68 30.89
C SER A 185 9.93 -23.37 31.36
N ARG A 186 9.19 -22.72 32.26
CA ARG A 186 7.83 -23.08 32.67
C ARG A 186 7.08 -21.84 33.14
N LEU A 187 5.75 -21.86 33.01
CA LEU A 187 4.86 -20.82 33.51
C LEU A 187 3.87 -21.45 34.50
N GLN A 188 3.98 -21.08 35.77
CA GLN A 188 3.10 -21.61 36.83
C GLN A 188 1.96 -20.64 37.11
N ALA A 189 0.98 -20.60 36.22
CA ALA A 189 -0.17 -19.70 36.30
C ALA A 189 -1.47 -20.48 36.50
N VAL A 190 -2.10 -20.29 37.66
CA VAL A 190 -3.33 -21.01 38.03
C VAL A 190 -4.56 -20.55 37.24
N ASP A 191 -4.62 -19.27 36.89
CA ASP A 191 -5.79 -18.69 36.22
C ASP A 191 -5.46 -17.42 35.42
N TYR A 192 -6.49 -16.86 34.77
CA TYR A 192 -6.45 -15.64 33.97
C TYR A 192 -5.95 -14.38 34.69
N GLY A 193 -5.94 -14.39 36.03
CA GLY A 193 -5.42 -13.29 36.83
C GLY A 193 -3.90 -13.11 36.72
N ALA A 194 -3.17 -14.16 36.33
CA ALA A 194 -1.74 -14.11 36.11
C ALA A 194 -1.37 -13.14 34.99
N ALA A 195 -0.39 -12.27 35.20
CA ALA A 195 0.07 -11.33 34.18
C ALA A 195 1.59 -11.14 34.23
N ILE A 196 2.24 -11.26 33.07
CA ILE A 196 3.59 -10.76 32.82
C ILE A 196 3.43 -9.47 32.03
N ILE A 197 3.96 -8.36 32.58
CA ILE A 197 3.82 -7.04 31.98
C ILE A 197 5.18 -6.37 31.81
N ASN A 198 5.28 -5.46 30.85
CA ASN A 198 6.34 -4.46 30.84
C ASN A 198 5.72 -3.06 30.83
N SER A 199 5.86 -2.37 31.96
CA SER A 199 5.41 -0.97 32.09
C SER A 199 6.48 0.07 31.76
N SER A 200 7.70 -0.35 31.42
CA SER A 200 8.79 0.54 31.04
C SER A 200 8.64 1.08 29.61
N THR A 201 9.21 2.26 29.36
CA THR A 201 9.41 2.78 28.01
C THR A 201 10.46 1.98 27.23
N ASP A 202 11.38 1.32 27.95
CA ASP A 202 12.35 0.42 27.34
C ASP A 202 11.67 -0.90 26.99
N LYS A 203 11.83 -1.35 25.74
CA LYS A 203 11.23 -2.60 25.28
C LYS A 203 11.97 -3.80 25.86
N SER A 204 11.20 -4.77 26.38
CA SER A 204 11.72 -6.04 26.89
C SER A 204 11.60 -7.17 25.87
N LEU A 205 12.51 -8.14 25.92
CA LEU A 205 12.37 -9.44 25.26
C LEU A 205 11.94 -10.51 26.29
N LEU A 206 10.79 -11.15 26.05
CA LEU A 206 10.31 -12.30 26.81
C LEU A 206 10.53 -13.59 25.99
N THR A 207 11.37 -14.48 26.47
CA THR A 207 11.62 -15.78 25.83
C THR A 207 10.84 -16.88 26.56
N LEU A 208 10.02 -17.64 25.84
CA LEU A 208 9.24 -18.76 26.36
C LEU A 208 9.84 -20.09 25.87
N ASN A 209 10.94 -20.51 26.50
CA ASN A 209 11.69 -21.73 26.15
C ASN A 209 11.19 -22.94 26.95
N LEU A 210 9.91 -23.27 26.74
CA LEU A 210 9.18 -24.21 27.60
C LEU A 210 9.65 -25.67 27.41
N SER A 211 9.72 -26.38 28.55
CA SER A 211 10.10 -27.80 28.62
C SER A 211 9.24 -28.51 29.66
N PRO A 212 8.83 -29.80 29.49
CA PRO A 212 8.00 -30.46 30.48
C PRO A 212 8.75 -30.67 31.81
N LEU A 213 10.08 -30.77 31.72
CA LEU A 213 11.01 -30.87 32.83
C LEU A 213 12.31 -30.16 32.44
N LYS A 214 13.05 -29.61 33.42
CA LYS A 214 14.42 -29.16 33.16
C LYS A 214 15.36 -30.35 33.07
N LYS A 215 16.09 -30.47 31.97
CA LYS A 215 17.00 -31.60 31.73
C LYS A 215 18.06 -31.76 32.82
N ASP A 216 18.54 -30.65 33.39
CA ASP A 216 19.54 -30.67 34.46
C ASP A 216 18.97 -31.13 35.81
N GLU A 217 17.66 -30.95 36.02
CA GLU A 217 16.94 -31.39 37.22
C GLU A 217 16.49 -32.87 37.13
N ILE A 218 16.62 -33.51 35.96
CA ILE A 218 16.29 -34.93 35.80
C ILE A 218 17.36 -35.80 36.45
N ALA A 219 17.03 -36.37 37.61
CA ALA A 219 17.82 -37.43 38.22
C ALA A 219 17.68 -38.75 37.45
N VAL A 220 18.81 -39.35 37.06
CA VAL A 220 18.88 -40.69 36.46
C VAL A 220 19.68 -41.61 37.38
N SER A 221 19.00 -42.61 37.95
CA SER A 221 19.66 -43.64 38.75
C SER A 221 20.00 -44.85 37.89
N VAL A 222 21.28 -45.25 37.88
CA VAL A 222 21.75 -46.42 37.13
C VAL A 222 21.68 -47.67 37.99
N LYS A 223 20.76 -48.59 37.65
CA LYS A 223 20.54 -49.84 38.38
C LYS A 223 21.40 -50.97 37.81
N ALA A 224 22.00 -51.80 38.66
CA ALA A 224 22.69 -53.00 38.18
C ALA A 224 21.70 -54.16 38.05
N LEU A 225 21.77 -54.94 36.97
CA LEU A 225 21.03 -56.21 36.88
C LEU A 225 21.69 -57.22 37.82
N ASP A 226 20.96 -57.62 38.87
CA ASP A 226 21.40 -58.62 39.82
C ASP A 226 21.19 -60.05 39.31
N MET A 227 21.73 -61.05 40.03
CA MET A 227 21.65 -62.45 39.61
C MET A 227 20.20 -62.95 39.51
N ASN A 228 19.28 -62.45 40.31
CA ASN A 228 17.87 -62.85 40.22
C ASN A 228 17.25 -62.35 38.92
N ALA A 229 17.48 -61.08 38.56
CA ALA A 229 17.09 -60.50 37.29
C ALA A 229 17.71 -61.25 36.10
N ILE A 230 18.95 -61.73 36.24
CA ILE A 230 19.63 -62.52 35.19
C ILE A 230 18.92 -63.86 34.94
N PHE A 231 18.56 -64.62 35.99
CA PHE A 231 18.01 -65.97 35.84
C PHE A 231 16.48 -66.03 35.73
N GLN A 232 15.75 -65.20 36.47
CA GLN A 232 14.29 -65.27 36.60
C GLN A 232 13.54 -64.08 36.00
N GLY A 233 14.26 -63.02 35.60
CA GLY A 233 13.64 -61.75 35.21
C GLY A 233 13.27 -60.91 36.43
N GLY A 234 12.54 -59.81 36.21
CA GLY A 234 12.29 -58.86 37.30
C GLY A 234 11.27 -57.77 36.99
N HIS A 235 11.20 -56.84 37.94
CA HIS A 235 10.33 -55.67 37.91
C HIS A 235 11.14 -54.38 38.04
N GLY A 236 10.67 -53.33 37.38
CA GLY A 236 11.28 -52.00 37.45
C GLY A 236 10.30 -50.92 37.02
N THR A 237 10.79 -49.68 36.91
CA THR A 237 10.00 -48.57 36.35
C THR A 237 10.37 -48.39 34.88
N ALA A 238 9.37 -48.23 34.02
CA ALA A 238 9.66 -47.87 32.62
C ALA A 238 10.43 -46.54 32.58
N GLY A 239 11.48 -46.47 31.76
CA GLY A 239 12.43 -45.36 31.69
C GLY A 239 13.65 -45.51 32.61
N ASP A 240 13.69 -46.48 33.52
CA ASP A 240 14.87 -46.73 34.36
C ASP A 240 16.05 -47.20 33.51
N LEU A 241 17.24 -46.68 33.83
CA LEU A 241 18.49 -47.08 33.18
C LEU A 241 19.16 -48.21 33.97
N TYR A 242 19.43 -49.32 33.29
CA TYR A 242 20.11 -50.49 33.84
C TYR A 242 21.49 -50.67 33.20
N LYS A 243 22.43 -51.24 33.97
CA LYS A 243 23.73 -51.68 33.50
C LYS A 243 23.92 -53.18 33.73
N THR A 244 24.67 -53.81 32.83
CA THR A 244 25.08 -55.21 32.96
C THR A 244 26.48 -55.44 32.40
N THR A 245 27.20 -56.38 32.99
CA THR A 245 28.50 -56.90 32.50
C THR A 245 28.39 -58.38 32.12
N PHE A 246 27.16 -58.95 32.09
CA PHE A 246 26.93 -60.38 31.91
C PHE A 246 27.42 -60.90 30.54
N TYR A 247 27.35 -60.07 29.50
CA TYR A 247 27.78 -60.41 28.14
C TYR A 247 29.16 -59.84 27.75
N GLY A 248 29.96 -59.38 28.72
CA GLY A 248 31.30 -58.80 28.48
C GLY A 248 31.40 -57.35 28.96
N PRO A 249 31.79 -56.37 28.11
CA PRO A 249 31.92 -54.98 28.53
C PRO A 249 30.60 -54.41 29.06
N THR A 250 30.68 -53.40 29.93
CA THR A 250 29.48 -52.77 30.51
C THR A 250 28.56 -52.25 29.40
N GLN A 251 27.32 -52.72 29.43
CA GLN A 251 26.27 -52.32 28.51
C GLN A 251 25.13 -51.68 29.30
N TYR A 252 24.55 -50.64 28.73
CA TYR A 252 23.43 -49.91 29.32
C TYR A 252 22.14 -50.19 28.54
N TYR A 253 21.04 -50.32 29.26
CA TYR A 253 19.72 -50.59 28.71
C TYR A 253 18.64 -49.78 29.43
N LEU A 254 17.72 -49.19 28.67
CA LEU A 254 16.50 -48.58 29.20
C LEU A 254 15.39 -49.60 29.27
N LEU A 255 14.74 -49.70 30.43
CA LEU A 255 13.58 -50.56 30.62
C LEU A 255 12.34 -49.89 29.98
N LYS A 256 11.61 -50.59 29.11
CA LYS A 256 10.39 -50.06 28.45
C LYS A 256 9.09 -50.42 29.16
N LYS A 257 9.09 -51.48 29.97
CA LYS A 257 7.89 -51.98 30.67
C LYS A 257 8.20 -52.37 32.10
N PRO A 258 7.24 -52.30 33.04
CA PRO A 258 7.50 -52.58 34.45
C PRO A 258 7.88 -54.03 34.79
N LYS A 259 7.76 -54.96 33.84
CA LYS A 259 8.13 -56.36 33.98
C LYS A 259 8.99 -56.78 32.80
N PHE A 260 10.08 -57.49 33.08
CA PHE A 260 10.99 -58.03 32.06
C PHE A 260 11.33 -59.49 32.35
N GLY A 261 11.58 -60.26 31.29
CA GLY A 261 11.91 -61.68 31.37
C GLY A 261 13.35 -61.95 31.84
N SER A 262 13.70 -63.23 31.92
CA SER A 262 15.06 -63.67 32.23
C SER A 262 16.06 -63.16 31.19
N VAL A 263 17.10 -62.46 31.64
CA VAL A 263 18.19 -61.99 30.75
C VAL A 263 18.90 -63.18 30.11
N LEU A 264 19.13 -64.26 30.87
CA LEU A 264 19.73 -65.50 30.37
C LEU A 264 18.91 -66.10 29.22
N MET A 265 17.57 -66.01 29.29
CA MET A 265 16.66 -66.46 28.24
C MET A 265 16.43 -65.40 27.13
N GLY A 266 17.30 -64.39 27.04
CA GLY A 266 17.32 -63.42 25.94
C GLY A 266 16.45 -62.18 26.12
N SER A 267 15.99 -61.85 27.35
CA SER A 267 15.16 -60.65 27.59
C SER A 267 15.80 -59.36 27.09
N LEU A 268 17.12 -59.16 27.21
CA LEU A 268 17.80 -57.95 26.70
C LEU A 268 17.75 -57.79 25.17
N LYS A 269 17.42 -58.86 24.43
CA LYS A 269 17.16 -58.81 22.97
C LYS A 269 15.70 -58.52 22.65
N ASN A 270 14.80 -58.59 23.64
CA ASN A 270 13.39 -58.28 23.47
C ASN A 270 13.20 -56.75 23.44
N THR A 271 13.08 -56.18 22.24
CA THR A 271 12.93 -54.74 22.01
C THR A 271 11.62 -54.14 22.54
N SER A 272 10.68 -54.99 22.97
CA SER A 272 9.45 -54.58 23.67
C SER A 272 9.63 -54.43 25.18
N GLU A 273 10.70 -54.98 25.74
CA GLU A 273 11.06 -54.89 27.16
C GLU A 273 12.23 -53.94 27.38
N TRP A 274 13.23 -53.95 26.50
CA TRP A 274 14.46 -53.20 26.66
C TRP A 274 14.82 -52.38 25.41
N GLN A 275 15.48 -51.26 25.63
CA GLN A 275 16.16 -50.48 24.59
C GLN A 275 17.65 -50.44 24.90
N PHE A 276 18.50 -50.87 23.98
CA PHE A 276 19.94 -50.73 24.16
C PHE A 276 20.33 -49.25 24.13
N ALA A 277 21.08 -48.81 25.14
CA ALA A 277 21.52 -47.43 25.35
C ALA A 277 23.03 -47.23 25.15
N GLY A 278 23.72 -48.24 24.62
CA GLY A 278 25.15 -48.18 24.32
C GLY A 278 26.06 -48.70 25.44
N THR A 279 27.34 -48.41 25.31
CA THR A 279 28.40 -48.79 26.28
C THR A 279 29.01 -47.59 27.00
N ASP A 280 28.68 -46.36 26.59
CA ASP A 280 29.10 -45.12 27.26
C ASP A 280 28.04 -44.66 28.26
N LEU A 281 28.47 -44.32 29.48
CA LEU A 281 27.55 -43.93 30.55
C LEU A 281 26.86 -42.59 30.27
N ASN A 282 27.59 -41.60 29.76
CA ASN A 282 27.05 -40.26 29.56
C ASN A 282 25.99 -40.29 28.46
N GLN A 283 26.27 -40.97 27.35
CA GLN A 283 25.29 -41.19 26.28
C GLN A 283 24.05 -41.92 26.78
N ALA A 284 24.23 -42.95 27.63
CA ALA A 284 23.12 -43.71 28.18
C ALA A 284 22.26 -42.86 29.16
N VAL A 285 22.90 -42.04 30.00
CA VAL A 285 22.21 -41.10 30.89
C VAL A 285 21.48 -40.02 30.11
N ASP A 286 22.10 -39.45 29.07
CA ASP A 286 21.45 -38.47 28.20
C ASP A 286 20.24 -39.06 27.48
N MET A 287 20.35 -40.31 27.01
CA MET A 287 19.24 -41.05 26.43
C MET A 287 18.10 -41.26 27.43
N ALA A 288 18.42 -41.58 28.69
CA ALA A 288 17.43 -41.71 29.77
C ALA A 288 16.73 -40.39 30.09
N LYS A 289 17.49 -39.29 30.17
CA LYS A 289 16.94 -37.93 30.38
C LYS A 289 16.00 -37.55 29.23
N ASN A 290 16.43 -37.76 27.99
CA ASN A 290 15.60 -37.47 26.81
C ASN A 290 14.34 -38.34 26.79
N ASN A 291 14.43 -39.63 27.13
CA ASN A 291 13.27 -40.51 27.23
C ASN A 291 12.25 -40.01 28.27
N LYS A 292 12.74 -39.51 29.42
CA LYS A 292 11.89 -38.93 30.46
C LYS A 292 11.27 -37.59 30.05
N LEU A 293 11.98 -36.76 29.29
CA LEU A 293 11.41 -35.55 28.68
C LEU A 293 10.25 -35.90 27.74
N THR A 294 10.46 -36.84 26.82
CA THR A 294 9.43 -37.28 25.87
C THR A 294 8.23 -37.91 26.58
N SER A 295 8.43 -38.75 27.60
CA SER A 295 7.33 -39.39 28.32
C SER A 295 6.57 -38.46 29.28
N SER A 296 7.16 -37.31 29.60
CA SER A 296 6.52 -36.26 30.42
C SER A 296 5.89 -35.15 29.58
N ALA A 297 6.01 -35.22 28.24
CA ALA A 297 5.43 -34.21 27.35
C ALA A 297 3.91 -34.17 27.48
N GLN A 298 3.37 -32.97 27.65
CA GLN A 298 1.92 -32.73 27.63
C GLN A 298 1.42 -32.67 26.19
N ALA A 299 0.11 -32.76 25.97
CA ALA A 299 -0.46 -32.60 24.62
C ALA A 299 -0.12 -31.23 24.03
N SER A 300 -0.16 -30.18 24.84
CA SER A 300 0.31 -28.82 24.54
C SER A 300 0.75 -28.14 25.85
N TYR A 301 1.72 -27.23 25.79
CA TYR A 301 1.94 -26.23 26.83
C TYR A 301 0.75 -25.27 26.86
N LEU A 302 0.10 -25.10 28.00
CA LEU A 302 -1.04 -24.21 28.14
C LEU A 302 -0.69 -23.06 29.09
N TYR A 303 -1.01 -21.83 28.69
CA TYR A 303 -0.85 -20.65 29.54
C TYR A 303 -2.15 -19.84 29.64
N HIS A 304 -2.70 -19.83 30.85
CA HIS A 304 -3.96 -19.15 31.19
C HIS A 304 -3.84 -17.65 31.38
N GLY A 305 -2.62 -17.13 31.57
CA GLY A 305 -2.39 -15.75 31.96
C GLY A 305 -2.34 -14.72 30.83
N LYS A 306 -1.88 -13.52 31.16
CA LYS A 306 -1.84 -12.36 30.28
C LYS A 306 -0.41 -11.91 29.99
N LEU A 307 -0.14 -11.53 28.75
CA LEU A 307 1.13 -10.94 28.31
C LEU A 307 0.88 -9.51 27.82
N LEU A 308 1.36 -8.49 28.55
CA LEU A 308 0.92 -7.11 28.35
C LEU A 308 2.07 -6.09 28.26
N GLY A 309 1.89 -5.05 27.45
CA GLY A 309 2.73 -3.86 27.44
C GLY A 309 3.88 -3.91 26.43
N ASN A 310 4.97 -3.22 26.73
CA ASN A 310 6.02 -2.93 25.74
C ASN A 310 7.05 -4.05 25.61
N MET A 311 6.69 -5.16 24.99
CA MET A 311 7.60 -6.32 24.85
C MET A 311 7.50 -7.00 23.48
N ASP A 312 8.60 -7.61 23.07
CA ASP A 312 8.63 -8.65 22.05
C ASP A 312 8.64 -10.03 22.74
N ILE A 313 8.07 -11.04 22.09
CA ILE A 313 7.98 -12.41 22.61
C ILE A 313 8.61 -13.39 21.62
N VAL A 314 9.48 -14.27 22.09
CA VAL A 314 10.11 -15.32 21.28
C VAL A 314 9.77 -16.69 21.85
N ILE A 315 9.21 -17.55 21.01
CA ILE A 315 8.89 -18.94 21.33
C ILE A 315 9.74 -19.83 20.40
N PRO A 316 10.86 -20.40 20.88
CA PRO A 316 11.68 -21.32 20.10
C PRO A 316 10.96 -22.67 19.88
N GLU A 317 11.66 -23.63 19.28
CA GLU A 317 11.25 -25.04 19.28
C GLU A 317 11.17 -25.51 20.74
N LEU A 318 9.97 -25.92 21.17
CA LEU A 318 9.75 -26.38 22.53
C LEU A 318 10.13 -27.85 22.68
N THR A 319 10.61 -28.22 23.87
CA THR A 319 11.00 -29.62 24.13
C THR A 319 9.77 -30.51 24.24
N GLY A 320 9.77 -31.71 23.66
CA GLY A 320 8.63 -32.63 23.74
C GLY A 320 7.63 -32.38 22.63
N ASN A 321 6.35 -32.16 22.97
CA ASN A 321 5.34 -31.77 21.98
C ASN A 321 5.41 -30.25 21.79
N ASP A 322 5.91 -29.83 20.64
CA ASP A 322 6.12 -28.41 20.32
C ASP A 322 4.81 -27.70 19.97
N ILE A 323 3.91 -27.57 20.95
CA ILE A 323 2.61 -26.90 20.80
C ILE A 323 2.39 -25.99 22.00
N LEU A 324 2.30 -24.68 21.78
CA LEU A 324 1.90 -23.71 22.80
C LEU A 324 0.47 -23.24 22.53
N THR A 325 -0.38 -23.35 23.54
CA THR A 325 -1.75 -22.83 23.53
C THR A 325 -1.87 -21.70 24.54
N LEU A 326 -2.43 -20.57 24.10
CA LEU A 326 -2.80 -19.45 24.95
C LEU A 326 -4.34 -19.35 24.98
N ASP A 327 -4.92 -19.58 26.15
CA ASP A 327 -6.34 -19.35 26.45
C ASP A 327 -6.55 -18.18 27.44
N GLY A 328 -5.46 -17.45 27.71
CA GLY A 328 -5.46 -16.14 28.35
C GLY A 328 -5.56 -14.98 27.34
N SER A 329 -4.73 -13.95 27.46
CA SER A 329 -4.78 -12.80 26.53
C SER A 329 -3.41 -12.18 26.25
N VAL A 330 -3.28 -11.56 25.09
CA VAL A 330 -2.06 -10.87 24.67
C VAL A 330 -2.42 -9.43 24.29
N SER A 331 -1.68 -8.46 24.80
CA SER A 331 -1.80 -7.05 24.39
C SER A 331 -0.44 -6.38 24.47
N ILE A 332 0.35 -6.55 23.42
CA ILE A 332 1.73 -6.05 23.33
C ILE A 332 1.88 -5.04 22.21
N SER A 333 2.76 -4.06 22.38
CA SER A 333 3.13 -3.13 21.30
C SER A 333 4.21 -3.69 20.36
N GLY A 334 4.79 -4.85 20.72
CA GLY A 334 5.86 -5.50 19.97
C GLY A 334 5.41 -6.69 19.15
N ASP A 335 6.40 -7.47 18.71
CA ASP A 335 6.22 -8.63 17.86
C ASP A 335 6.23 -9.93 18.69
N MET A 336 5.54 -10.96 18.21
CA MET A 336 5.65 -12.32 18.72
C MET A 336 6.24 -13.22 17.63
N SER A 337 7.14 -14.15 17.96
CA SER A 337 7.64 -15.13 17.01
C SER A 337 7.51 -16.56 17.51
N LYS A 338 7.18 -17.47 16.59
CA LYS A 338 7.20 -18.93 16.79
C LYS A 338 8.11 -19.57 15.75
N GLN A 339 9.05 -20.38 16.23
CA GLN A 339 9.91 -21.23 15.44
C GLN A 339 9.48 -22.68 15.62
N ASP A 340 9.21 -23.39 14.52
CA ASP A 340 8.75 -24.79 14.51
C ASP A 340 7.42 -25.02 15.26
N GLY A 341 6.88 -26.25 15.17
CA GLY A 341 5.73 -26.67 15.96
C GLY A 341 4.44 -25.89 15.70
N ALA A 342 3.62 -25.71 16.74
CA ALA A 342 2.34 -25.01 16.64
C ALA A 342 2.10 -23.97 17.75
N LEU A 343 1.42 -22.89 17.39
CA LEU A 343 0.90 -21.86 18.29
C LEU A 343 -0.62 -21.75 18.14
N ILE A 344 -1.34 -21.80 19.25
CA ILE A 344 -2.81 -21.74 19.25
C ILE A 344 -3.28 -20.61 20.14
N PHE A 345 -4.06 -19.70 19.57
CA PHE A 345 -4.83 -18.71 20.32
C PHE A 345 -6.28 -19.16 20.37
N GLN A 346 -6.85 -19.27 21.57
CA GLN A 346 -8.22 -19.71 21.76
C GLN A 346 -8.92 -18.91 22.86
N GLY A 347 -10.24 -18.98 22.88
CA GLY A 347 -11.01 -18.60 24.06
C GLY A 347 -10.79 -19.59 25.21
N HIS A 348 -11.42 -19.30 26.34
CA HIS A 348 -11.29 -20.12 27.55
C HIS A 348 -12.63 -20.78 27.88
N PRO A 349 -12.69 -22.10 28.11
CA PRO A 349 -13.92 -22.74 28.57
C PRO A 349 -14.28 -22.22 29.97
N VAL A 350 -15.54 -21.82 30.19
CA VAL A 350 -15.99 -21.39 31.52
C VAL A 350 -15.82 -22.53 32.54
N ILE A 351 -15.15 -22.22 33.65
CA ILE A 351 -14.96 -23.16 34.78
C ILE A 351 -16.26 -23.28 35.58
N HIS A 352 -16.70 -24.51 35.84
CA HIS A 352 -17.86 -24.81 36.68
C HIS A 352 -17.47 -25.55 37.96
N ALA A 353 -18.17 -25.27 39.05
CA ALA A 353 -17.86 -25.86 40.35
C ALA A 353 -17.93 -27.39 40.32
N GLY A 354 -16.82 -28.05 40.68
CA GLY A 354 -16.72 -29.51 40.77
C GLY A 354 -16.70 -30.24 39.41
N GLN A 355 -16.56 -29.52 38.30
CA GLN A 355 -16.50 -30.09 36.96
C GLN A 355 -15.15 -29.79 36.31
N THR A 356 -14.71 -30.69 35.44
CA THR A 356 -13.57 -30.44 34.55
C THR A 356 -14.09 -29.79 33.27
N VAL A 357 -13.40 -28.75 32.80
CA VAL A 357 -13.71 -28.09 31.52
C VAL A 357 -13.60 -29.06 30.34
N SER A 358 -14.33 -28.78 29.25
CA SER A 358 -14.34 -29.65 28.08
C SER A 358 -14.46 -28.85 26.78
N ALA A 359 -13.78 -29.32 25.73
CA ALA A 359 -13.91 -28.74 24.39
C ALA A 359 -15.37 -28.69 23.87
N SER A 360 -16.23 -29.59 24.33
CA SER A 360 -17.63 -29.70 23.87
C SER A 360 -18.60 -28.76 24.60
N GLN A 361 -18.17 -28.05 25.64
CA GLN A 361 -19.06 -27.16 26.38
C GLN A 361 -19.50 -25.97 25.53
N SER A 362 -20.70 -25.46 25.82
CA SER A 362 -21.30 -24.38 25.03
C SER A 362 -20.77 -23.00 25.40
N ASP A 363 -20.44 -22.79 26.66
CA ASP A 363 -20.09 -21.51 27.26
C ASP A 363 -18.57 -21.34 27.37
N TRP A 364 -18.09 -20.31 26.66
CA TRP A 364 -16.69 -19.95 26.55
C TRP A 364 -16.55 -18.46 26.78
N GLU A 365 -15.45 -18.08 27.43
CA GLU A 365 -15.05 -16.70 27.57
C GLU A 365 -14.25 -16.27 26.34
N ASN A 366 -14.56 -15.08 25.84
CA ASN A 366 -13.82 -14.48 24.75
C ASN A 366 -12.43 -14.02 25.23
N ARG A 367 -11.44 -14.15 24.35
CA ARG A 367 -10.06 -13.75 24.61
C ARG A 367 -9.52 -12.88 23.47
N GLU A 368 -8.77 -11.85 23.85
CA GLU A 368 -8.20 -10.88 22.92
C GLU A 368 -6.69 -11.04 22.79
N PHE A 369 -6.22 -10.95 21.55
CA PHE A 369 -4.82 -11.10 21.17
C PHE A 369 -4.44 -9.92 20.26
N SER A 370 -3.82 -8.89 20.84
CA SER A 370 -3.34 -7.71 20.13
C SER A 370 -1.82 -7.63 20.16
N LEU A 371 -1.22 -7.53 18.98
CA LEU A 371 0.23 -7.48 18.77
C LEU A 371 0.55 -6.75 17.47
N ASN A 372 1.81 -6.38 17.27
CA ASN A 372 2.24 -5.72 16.03
C ASN A 372 2.37 -6.75 14.88
N ASN A 373 3.30 -7.70 15.00
CA ASN A 373 3.45 -8.81 14.05
C ASN A 373 3.59 -10.16 14.76
N LEU A 374 2.91 -11.19 14.23
CA LEU A 374 3.15 -12.59 14.54
C LEU A 374 4.02 -13.20 13.44
N ASN A 375 5.26 -13.52 13.77
CA ASN A 375 6.25 -14.08 12.84
C ASN A 375 6.33 -15.60 13.02
N LEU A 376 5.99 -16.35 11.97
CA LEU A 376 5.97 -17.81 11.95
C LEU A 376 7.06 -18.31 11.00
N ASN A 377 7.90 -19.22 11.48
CA ASN A 377 8.95 -19.86 10.69
C ASN A 377 8.90 -21.37 10.87
N ASN A 378 8.52 -22.08 9.81
CA ASN A 378 8.24 -23.52 9.84
C ASN A 378 7.24 -23.92 10.94
N ALA A 379 6.26 -23.05 11.23
CA ALA A 379 5.35 -23.19 12.35
C ALA A 379 3.89 -23.10 11.91
N ASP A 380 3.02 -23.85 12.58
CA ASP A 380 1.58 -23.78 12.40
C ASP A 380 0.97 -22.80 13.41
N PHE A 381 0.04 -21.97 12.96
CA PHE A 381 -0.72 -21.06 13.81
C PHE A 381 -2.22 -21.28 13.63
N SER A 382 -2.94 -21.35 14.75
CA SER A 382 -4.40 -21.48 14.75
C SER A 382 -5.04 -20.42 15.64
N LEU A 383 -5.95 -19.64 15.06
CA LEU A 383 -6.92 -18.81 15.79
C LEU A 383 -8.22 -19.59 15.95
N SER A 384 -8.41 -20.25 17.08
CA SER A 384 -9.54 -21.13 17.36
C SER A 384 -10.75 -20.36 17.93
N ARG A 385 -11.81 -21.07 18.33
CA ARG A 385 -13.07 -20.48 18.81
C ARG A 385 -12.90 -19.43 19.91
N ASN A 386 -13.79 -18.44 19.94
CA ASN A 386 -13.84 -17.40 20.97
C ASN A 386 -12.55 -16.56 21.13
N ALA A 387 -11.67 -16.56 20.12
CA ALA A 387 -10.46 -15.75 20.08
C ALA A 387 -10.55 -14.62 19.06
N PHE A 388 -10.11 -13.42 19.47
CA PHE A 388 -10.15 -12.20 18.68
C PHE A 388 -8.73 -11.68 18.52
N MET A 389 -8.20 -11.73 17.30
CA MET A 389 -6.83 -11.31 17.02
C MET A 389 -6.80 -10.01 16.21
N ASN A 390 -5.99 -9.06 16.67
CA ASN A 390 -5.64 -7.85 15.96
C ASN A 390 -4.11 -7.75 15.83
N GLY A 391 -3.60 -7.86 14.61
CA GLY A 391 -2.18 -7.81 14.33
C GLY A 391 -1.83 -8.44 12.98
N ASN A 392 -0.67 -8.09 12.44
CA ASN A 392 -0.21 -8.68 11.19
C ASN A 392 0.36 -10.07 11.42
N ILE A 393 0.32 -10.93 10.41
CA ILE A 393 0.95 -12.25 10.44
C ILE A 393 1.96 -12.33 9.29
N ARG A 394 3.16 -12.81 9.56
CA ARG A 394 4.14 -13.18 8.53
C ARG A 394 4.50 -14.64 8.68
N ALA A 395 4.23 -15.44 7.66
CA ALA A 395 4.47 -16.88 7.67
C ALA A 395 5.46 -17.28 6.56
N VAL A 396 6.53 -17.98 6.94
CA VAL A 396 7.60 -18.42 6.02
C VAL A 396 7.96 -19.89 6.22
N ASN A 397 8.68 -20.48 5.26
CA ASN A 397 9.18 -21.86 5.33
C ASN A 397 8.09 -22.89 5.60
N GLN A 398 7.07 -22.99 4.74
CA GLN A 398 5.97 -23.97 4.88
C GLN A 398 5.13 -23.82 6.16
N SER A 399 5.06 -22.60 6.71
CA SER A 399 4.18 -22.32 7.85
C SER A 399 2.71 -22.36 7.44
N THR A 400 1.83 -22.80 8.33
CA THR A 400 0.37 -22.81 8.10
C THR A 400 -0.33 -21.83 9.02
N VAL A 401 -1.24 -21.02 8.48
CA VAL A 401 -2.11 -20.11 9.25
C VAL A 401 -3.55 -20.56 9.11
N ILE A 402 -4.23 -20.82 10.23
CA ILE A 402 -5.64 -21.25 10.26
C ILE A 402 -6.45 -20.23 11.05
N ILE A 403 -7.34 -19.50 10.36
CA ILE A 403 -8.32 -18.63 11.00
C ILE A 403 -9.61 -19.42 11.17
N GLY A 404 -10.02 -19.70 12.41
CA GLY A 404 -11.15 -20.59 12.69
C GLY A 404 -10.75 -22.05 12.85
N GLY A 405 -9.66 -22.32 13.56
CA GLY A 405 -9.22 -23.69 13.85
C GLY A 405 -10.19 -24.46 14.74
N ASP A 406 -10.24 -25.78 14.54
CA ASP A 406 -11.09 -26.70 15.28
C ASP A 406 -10.38 -27.39 16.45
N THR A 407 -9.05 -27.43 16.44
CA THR A 407 -8.25 -27.94 17.57
C THR A 407 -8.21 -26.90 18.68
N VAL A 408 -8.57 -27.33 19.87
CA VAL A 408 -8.49 -26.56 21.12
C VAL A 408 -7.88 -27.43 22.20
N PHE A 409 -7.29 -26.81 23.21
CA PHE A 409 -6.78 -27.50 24.39
C PHE A 409 -7.52 -27.02 25.64
N THR A 410 -7.69 -27.93 26.59
CA THR A 410 -8.30 -27.66 27.89
C THR A 410 -7.38 -28.16 29.00
N ASP A 411 -7.42 -27.54 30.17
CA ASP A 411 -6.74 -28.06 31.36
C ASP A 411 -7.68 -28.94 32.19
N LYS A 412 -7.28 -30.18 32.44
CA LYS A 412 -8.03 -31.09 33.32
C LYS A 412 -8.10 -30.57 34.77
N ASN A 413 -7.11 -29.78 35.18
CA ASN A 413 -6.94 -29.24 36.52
C ASN A 413 -7.34 -27.75 36.61
N ASP A 414 -8.03 -27.23 35.60
CA ASP A 414 -8.38 -25.82 35.53
C ASP A 414 -9.13 -25.35 36.79
N GLY A 415 -8.73 -24.20 37.33
CA GLY A 415 -9.28 -23.63 38.56
C GLY A 415 -8.97 -24.38 39.86
N THR A 416 -8.20 -25.49 39.83
CA THR A 416 -7.85 -26.26 41.05
C THR A 416 -6.57 -25.78 41.74
N GLY A 417 -5.72 -25.04 41.03
CA GLY A 417 -4.40 -24.62 41.52
C GLY A 417 -3.29 -25.68 41.40
N ASN A 418 -3.60 -26.85 40.82
CA ASN A 418 -2.61 -27.87 40.51
C ASN A 418 -1.91 -27.59 39.17
N ASP A 419 -0.84 -28.34 38.88
CA ASP A 419 -0.16 -28.26 37.60
C ASP A 419 -1.10 -28.59 36.43
N VAL A 420 -0.92 -27.88 35.32
CA VAL A 420 -1.67 -28.05 34.07
C VAL A 420 -1.58 -29.50 33.59
N ILE A 421 -2.71 -30.06 33.16
CA ILE A 421 -2.79 -31.31 32.39
C ILE A 421 -3.56 -31.01 31.11
N SER A 422 -2.83 -30.70 30.05
CA SER A 422 -3.38 -30.36 28.74
C SER A 422 -4.07 -31.56 28.06
N VAL A 423 -5.29 -31.34 27.59
CA VAL A 423 -6.12 -32.29 26.85
C VAL A 423 -6.55 -31.68 25.53
N GLU A 424 -6.18 -32.33 24.42
CA GLU A 424 -6.63 -31.95 23.09
C GLU A 424 -8.12 -32.25 22.90
N GLY A 425 -8.83 -31.34 22.25
CA GLY A 425 -10.22 -31.52 21.85
C GLY A 425 -10.52 -30.88 20.49
N LYS A 426 -11.69 -31.22 19.96
CA LYS A 426 -12.22 -30.66 18.72
C LYS A 426 -13.46 -29.83 19.01
N SER A 427 -13.42 -28.56 18.63
CA SER A 427 -14.54 -27.63 18.73
C SER A 427 -14.48 -26.59 17.62
N ALA A 428 -15.47 -26.61 16.73
CA ALA A 428 -15.54 -25.66 15.62
C ALA A 428 -15.67 -24.20 16.10
N ALA A 429 -14.95 -23.30 15.44
CA ALA A 429 -15.01 -21.87 15.72
C ALA A 429 -16.23 -21.16 15.11
N ALA A 430 -16.90 -21.75 14.12
CA ALA A 430 -17.92 -21.12 13.27
C ALA A 430 -18.66 -19.88 13.85
N GLY A 431 -18.19 -18.69 13.49
CA GLY A 431 -18.77 -17.40 13.85
C GLY A 431 -18.31 -16.85 15.22
N THR A 432 -17.33 -17.46 15.86
CA THR A 432 -16.89 -17.12 17.22
C THR A 432 -15.44 -16.64 17.30
N SER A 433 -14.63 -16.86 16.27
CA SER A 433 -13.31 -16.25 16.16
C SER A 433 -13.31 -15.11 15.15
N SER A 434 -12.39 -14.17 15.33
CA SER A 434 -12.26 -13.03 14.40
C SER A 434 -10.81 -12.58 14.28
N TYR A 435 -10.36 -12.46 13.05
CA TYR A 435 -9.06 -11.91 12.71
C TYR A 435 -9.20 -10.55 12.01
N THR A 436 -8.41 -9.57 12.48
CA THR A 436 -8.20 -8.29 11.80
C THR A 436 -6.71 -8.00 11.65
N GLY A 437 -6.24 -7.77 10.43
CA GLY A 437 -4.84 -7.46 10.14
C GLY A 437 -4.41 -7.89 8.75
N HIS A 438 -3.13 -7.71 8.42
CA HIS A 438 -2.57 -8.13 7.12
C HIS A 438 -1.77 -9.43 7.26
N ILE A 439 -1.97 -10.38 6.35
CA ILE A 439 -1.21 -11.64 6.31
C ILE A 439 -0.22 -11.65 5.14
N THR A 440 1.05 -11.91 5.43
CA THR A 440 2.11 -12.12 4.45
C THR A 440 2.55 -13.59 4.46
N LEU A 441 2.51 -14.26 3.31
CA LEU A 441 2.87 -15.68 3.13
C LEU A 441 4.03 -15.81 2.13
N GLU A 442 5.07 -16.53 2.50
CA GLU A 442 6.23 -16.77 1.63
C GLU A 442 6.65 -18.24 1.71
N GLN A 443 7.34 -18.75 0.68
CA GLN A 443 8.09 -20.02 0.73
C GLN A 443 7.21 -21.24 1.09
N LYS A 444 6.18 -21.50 0.27
CA LYS A 444 5.24 -22.65 0.39
C LYS A 444 4.37 -22.63 1.64
N SER A 445 4.16 -21.45 2.22
CA SER A 445 3.25 -21.29 3.36
C SER A 445 1.78 -21.38 2.92
N ALA A 446 0.89 -21.60 3.89
CA ALA A 446 -0.53 -21.80 3.64
C ALA A 446 -1.41 -20.95 4.55
N LEU A 447 -2.58 -20.53 4.06
CA LEU A 447 -3.61 -19.82 4.80
C LEU A 447 -4.99 -20.47 4.58
N ASP A 448 -5.62 -20.92 5.65
CA ASP A 448 -6.99 -21.42 5.67
C ASP A 448 -7.91 -20.44 6.42
N ILE A 449 -8.84 -19.81 5.71
CA ILE A 449 -9.82 -18.87 6.28
C ILE A 449 -11.16 -19.57 6.47
N ARG A 450 -11.45 -19.97 7.71
CA ARG A 450 -12.61 -20.77 8.11
C ARG A 450 -13.59 -20.01 9.03
N ASP A 451 -13.25 -18.80 9.47
CA ASP A 451 -14.12 -17.92 10.27
C ASP A 451 -13.99 -16.44 9.84
N ASN A 452 -14.42 -15.48 10.69
CA ASN A 452 -14.44 -14.06 10.37
C ASN A 452 -13.04 -13.51 10.07
N PHE A 453 -12.86 -12.96 8.88
CA PHE A 453 -11.60 -12.37 8.43
C PHE A 453 -11.82 -10.97 7.88
N ARG A 454 -11.00 -10.02 8.32
CA ARG A 454 -10.94 -8.68 7.77
C ARG A 454 -9.50 -8.19 7.61
N GLY A 455 -9.08 -7.86 6.39
CA GLY A 455 -7.74 -7.33 6.15
C GLY A 455 -7.27 -7.49 4.72
N GLY A 456 -5.97 -7.73 4.53
CA GLY A 456 -5.36 -8.03 3.22
C GLY A 456 -4.47 -9.27 3.28
N VAL A 457 -4.15 -9.82 2.12
CA VAL A 457 -3.22 -10.96 1.98
C VAL A 457 -2.18 -10.66 0.91
N THR A 458 -0.90 -10.74 1.25
CA THR A 458 0.20 -10.75 0.29
C THR A 458 0.86 -12.11 0.30
N SER A 459 0.93 -12.79 -0.84
CA SER A 459 1.52 -14.11 -0.91
C SER A 459 2.47 -14.28 -2.08
N GLU A 460 3.56 -15.00 -1.84
CA GLU A 460 4.52 -15.47 -2.84
C GLU A 460 4.74 -16.97 -2.63
N ASP A 461 4.62 -17.75 -3.72
CA ASP A 461 4.80 -19.21 -3.72
C ASP A 461 3.99 -19.93 -2.61
N SER A 462 2.70 -19.61 -2.45
CA SER A 462 1.89 -20.04 -1.30
C SER A 462 0.46 -20.47 -1.67
N HIS A 463 -0.29 -21.01 -0.70
CA HIS A 463 -1.64 -21.51 -0.91
C HIS A 463 -2.67 -20.86 0.02
N ILE A 464 -3.80 -20.40 -0.53
CA ILE A 464 -4.86 -19.75 0.22
C ILE A 464 -6.18 -20.48 -0.05
N ASN A 465 -6.85 -20.87 1.02
CA ASN A 465 -8.15 -21.53 1.01
C ASN A 465 -9.16 -20.73 1.81
N VAL A 466 -10.35 -20.55 1.26
CA VAL A 466 -11.45 -19.85 1.91
C VAL A 466 -12.67 -20.75 1.98
N SER A 467 -13.14 -21.05 3.19
CA SER A 467 -14.38 -21.80 3.43
C SER A 467 -15.36 -21.06 4.35
N SER A 468 -14.95 -19.89 4.86
CA SER A 468 -15.79 -18.99 5.65
C SER A 468 -16.76 -18.18 4.80
N SER A 469 -17.97 -17.95 5.33
CA SER A 469 -18.97 -17.06 4.75
C SER A 469 -18.77 -15.58 5.12
N SER A 470 -17.76 -15.27 5.92
CA SER A 470 -17.52 -13.94 6.49
C SER A 470 -16.07 -13.50 6.23
N VAL A 471 -15.70 -13.35 4.96
CA VAL A 471 -14.36 -12.92 4.54
C VAL A 471 -14.42 -11.59 3.81
N LEU A 472 -13.72 -10.60 4.35
CA LEU A 472 -13.58 -9.28 3.78
C LEU A 472 -12.10 -8.96 3.54
N PHE A 473 -11.69 -8.93 2.28
CA PHE A 473 -10.43 -8.31 1.89
C PHE A 473 -10.63 -6.79 1.82
N SER A 474 -10.50 -6.13 2.97
CA SER A 474 -10.63 -4.67 3.10
C SER A 474 -9.41 -3.93 2.58
N ASP A 475 -8.23 -4.56 2.60
CA ASP A 475 -6.98 -4.02 2.09
C ASP A 475 -6.60 -4.69 0.76
N ALA A 476 -5.58 -4.15 0.08
CA ALA A 476 -5.12 -4.72 -1.19
C ALA A 476 -4.54 -6.11 -0.98
N SER A 477 -4.99 -7.07 -1.79
CA SER A 477 -4.48 -8.45 -1.77
C SER A 477 -3.73 -8.80 -3.05
N SER A 478 -2.60 -9.50 -2.92
CA SER A 478 -1.72 -9.88 -4.02
C SER A 478 -1.25 -11.33 -3.87
N PHE A 479 -1.41 -12.12 -4.93
CA PHE A 479 -1.10 -13.55 -4.96
C PHE A 479 -0.13 -13.85 -6.12
N ILE A 480 1.17 -13.87 -5.84
CA ILE A 480 2.22 -14.15 -6.83
C ILE A 480 2.58 -15.62 -6.77
N ASN A 481 2.48 -16.32 -7.90
CA ASN A 481 2.68 -17.76 -8.01
C ASN A 481 1.97 -18.55 -6.88
N SER A 482 0.78 -18.09 -6.52
CA SER A 482 0.01 -18.57 -5.37
C SER A 482 -1.42 -18.86 -5.81
N SER A 483 -2.04 -19.88 -5.19
CA SER A 483 -3.42 -20.27 -5.50
C SER A 483 -4.41 -19.63 -4.51
N LEU A 484 -5.51 -19.06 -5.01
CA LEU A 484 -6.66 -18.65 -4.21
C LEU A 484 -7.85 -19.55 -4.52
N ASN A 485 -8.22 -20.40 -3.55
CA ASN A 485 -9.32 -21.36 -3.69
C ASN A 485 -10.45 -21.01 -2.73
N ILE A 486 -11.65 -20.77 -3.26
CA ILE A 486 -12.86 -20.50 -2.47
C ILE A 486 -13.72 -21.76 -2.48
N HIS A 487 -13.65 -22.52 -1.38
CA HIS A 487 -14.31 -23.80 -1.18
C HIS A 487 -15.77 -23.65 -0.75
N LYS A 488 -16.46 -24.78 -0.64
CA LYS A 488 -17.86 -24.86 -0.24
C LYS A 488 -18.17 -24.05 1.02
N GLY A 489 -19.19 -23.19 0.92
CA GLY A 489 -19.62 -22.30 2.00
C GLY A 489 -18.85 -20.97 2.08
N GLY A 490 -17.79 -20.84 1.28
CA GLY A 490 -16.99 -19.63 1.18
C GLY A 490 -17.77 -18.45 0.58
N ALA A 491 -17.69 -17.28 1.22
CA ALA A 491 -18.14 -16.02 0.67
C ALA A 491 -17.08 -14.94 0.91
N LEU A 492 -16.41 -14.53 -0.15
CA LEU A 492 -15.33 -13.56 -0.14
C LEU A 492 -15.79 -12.26 -0.77
N THR A 493 -15.62 -11.14 -0.06
CA THR A 493 -15.75 -9.80 -0.63
C THR A 493 -14.39 -9.12 -0.68
N ALA A 494 -13.96 -8.63 -1.84
CA ALA A 494 -12.74 -7.84 -2.00
C ALA A 494 -13.07 -6.37 -2.29
N GLN A 495 -12.57 -5.48 -1.44
CA GLN A 495 -12.80 -4.03 -1.49
C GLN A 495 -11.52 -3.20 -1.55
N GLY A 496 -10.36 -3.79 -1.22
CA GLY A 496 -9.06 -3.12 -1.33
C GLY A 496 -8.36 -3.27 -2.69
N GLY A 497 -8.98 -4.01 -3.62
CA GLY A 497 -8.36 -4.46 -4.87
C GLY A 497 -7.67 -5.82 -4.70
N LEU A 498 -7.52 -6.52 -5.82
CA LEU A 498 -7.00 -7.89 -5.84
C LEU A 498 -6.11 -8.09 -7.07
N PHE A 499 -4.93 -8.67 -6.88
CA PHE A 499 -4.06 -9.10 -7.96
C PHE A 499 -3.68 -10.58 -7.78
N THR A 500 -3.76 -11.38 -8.83
CA THR A 500 -3.15 -12.71 -8.86
C THR A 500 -2.50 -12.99 -10.21
N SER A 501 -1.30 -13.57 -10.18
CA SER A 501 -0.63 -14.08 -11.39
C SER A 501 -1.17 -15.45 -11.83
N GLY A 502 -2.00 -16.09 -11.00
CA GLY A 502 -2.61 -17.40 -11.24
C GLY A 502 -4.12 -17.29 -11.47
N SER A 503 -4.82 -18.42 -11.35
CA SER A 503 -6.28 -18.47 -11.39
C SER A 503 -6.91 -18.33 -9.99
N ILE A 504 -8.16 -17.91 -9.96
CA ILE A 504 -9.02 -17.98 -8.77
C ILE A 504 -10.04 -19.08 -8.98
N ASP A 505 -10.01 -20.09 -8.12
CA ASP A 505 -10.90 -21.24 -8.21
C ASP A 505 -12.09 -21.05 -7.25
N ILE A 506 -13.30 -20.99 -7.80
CA ILE A 506 -14.54 -20.73 -7.05
C ILE A 506 -15.40 -21.99 -7.10
N GLY A 507 -15.49 -22.72 -5.99
CA GLY A 507 -16.31 -23.92 -5.81
C GLY A 507 -17.79 -23.61 -5.56
N ASP A 508 -18.41 -24.34 -4.63
CA ASP A 508 -19.76 -24.06 -4.08
C ASP A 508 -19.73 -22.79 -3.21
N ALA A 509 -19.42 -21.65 -3.81
CA ALA A 509 -18.96 -20.45 -3.13
C ALA A 509 -19.27 -19.17 -3.92
N SER A 510 -19.07 -18.02 -3.29
CA SER A 510 -19.22 -16.71 -3.92
C SER A 510 -18.00 -15.80 -3.77
N LEU A 511 -17.65 -15.12 -4.86
CA LEU A 511 -16.71 -13.99 -4.88
C LEU A 511 -17.45 -12.72 -5.28
N LEU A 512 -17.30 -11.66 -4.49
CA LEU A 512 -17.80 -10.31 -4.76
C LEU A 512 -16.62 -9.32 -4.81
N LEU A 513 -16.48 -8.62 -5.93
CA LEU A 513 -15.49 -7.55 -6.13
C LEU A 513 -16.20 -6.20 -6.10
N THR A 514 -15.75 -5.26 -5.27
CA THR A 514 -16.30 -3.89 -5.25
C THR A 514 -15.19 -2.84 -5.21
N GLY A 515 -15.56 -1.58 -5.48
CA GLY A 515 -14.75 -0.45 -5.07
C GLY A 515 -14.56 -0.39 -3.54
N THR A 516 -13.65 0.47 -3.08
CA THR A 516 -13.43 0.69 -1.64
C THR A 516 -14.50 1.66 -1.11
N PRO A 517 -15.34 1.26 -0.15
CA PRO A 517 -16.33 2.16 0.44
C PRO A 517 -15.64 3.28 1.23
N VAL A 518 -16.05 4.54 1.02
CA VAL A 518 -15.44 5.71 1.70
C VAL A 518 -16.04 5.95 3.08
N ASN A 519 -17.33 5.69 3.24
CA ASN A 519 -18.08 5.73 4.50
C ASN A 519 -19.06 4.54 4.51
N SER A 520 -19.46 4.06 5.70
CA SER A 520 -20.47 2.99 5.80
C SER A 520 -21.84 3.38 5.26
N ASP A 521 -22.16 4.68 5.29
CA ASP A 521 -23.55 5.16 5.13
C ASP A 521 -23.84 5.81 3.75
N ASP A 522 -22.82 6.21 2.99
CA ASP A 522 -23.00 7.09 1.81
C ASP A 522 -23.07 6.38 0.45
N ALA A 523 -22.93 5.05 0.39
CA ALA A 523 -22.86 4.28 -0.86
C ALA A 523 -21.84 4.85 -1.89
N ALA A 524 -20.81 5.57 -1.41
CA ALA A 524 -19.78 6.19 -2.22
C ALA A 524 -18.50 5.36 -2.19
N PHE A 525 -17.93 5.10 -3.37
CA PHE A 525 -16.82 4.17 -3.56
C PHE A 525 -15.64 4.82 -4.28
N LEU A 526 -14.42 4.43 -3.89
CA LEU A 526 -13.21 4.63 -4.69
C LEU A 526 -13.05 3.45 -5.66
N PRO A 527 -12.69 3.71 -6.94
CA PRO A 527 -12.49 2.62 -7.88
C PRO A 527 -11.38 1.66 -7.47
N THR A 528 -11.60 0.36 -7.66
CA THR A 528 -10.60 -0.69 -7.42
C THR A 528 -10.24 -1.41 -8.70
N ILE A 529 -9.00 -1.92 -8.75
CA ILE A 529 -8.52 -2.78 -9.82
C ILE A 529 -8.46 -4.21 -9.25
N ASN A 530 -9.08 -5.14 -9.97
CA ASN A 530 -9.14 -6.55 -9.62
C ASN A 530 -8.67 -7.36 -10.83
N MET A 531 -7.52 -8.01 -10.73
CA MET A 531 -6.85 -8.68 -11.84
C MET A 531 -6.56 -10.13 -11.47
N ALA A 532 -7.01 -11.05 -12.33
CA ALA A 532 -6.65 -12.45 -12.28
C ALA A 532 -6.06 -12.88 -13.63
N ASP A 533 -4.73 -12.89 -13.73
CA ASP A 533 -4.04 -13.16 -15.00
C ASP A 533 -4.27 -14.60 -15.49
N GLY A 534 -4.43 -15.56 -14.56
CA GLY A 534 -4.83 -16.94 -14.88
C GLY A 534 -6.35 -17.16 -14.97
N GLY A 535 -7.16 -16.11 -14.76
CA GLY A 535 -8.61 -16.14 -14.90
C GLY A 535 -9.39 -16.57 -13.66
N PHE A 536 -10.72 -16.59 -13.80
CA PHE A 536 -11.68 -17.00 -12.79
C PHE A 536 -12.32 -18.33 -13.20
N ASN A 537 -12.06 -19.39 -12.44
CA ASN A 537 -12.60 -20.72 -12.71
C ASN A 537 -13.84 -20.96 -11.83
N LEU A 538 -15.00 -21.11 -12.46
CA LEU A 538 -16.26 -21.41 -11.77
C LEU A 538 -16.49 -22.92 -11.79
N MET A 539 -16.25 -23.57 -10.66
CA MET A 539 -16.05 -25.02 -10.58
C MET A 539 -17.34 -25.79 -10.23
N SER A 540 -18.44 -25.09 -9.93
CA SER A 540 -19.73 -25.67 -9.56
C SER A 540 -20.92 -24.94 -10.18
N ASP A 541 -22.06 -25.62 -10.26
CA ASP A 541 -23.36 -25.01 -10.60
C ASP A 541 -23.77 -23.93 -9.58
N SER A 542 -23.26 -24.02 -8.34
CA SER A 542 -23.51 -23.02 -7.29
C SER A 542 -22.45 -21.92 -7.22
N SER A 543 -21.45 -21.92 -8.12
CA SER A 543 -20.42 -20.88 -8.14
C SER A 543 -21.01 -19.53 -8.54
N VAL A 544 -20.61 -18.49 -7.80
CA VAL A 544 -21.10 -17.13 -8.02
C VAL A 544 -19.91 -16.15 -8.11
N LEU A 545 -19.82 -15.43 -9.22
CA LEU A 545 -18.88 -14.32 -9.41
C LEU A 545 -19.65 -13.02 -9.60
N LYS A 546 -19.36 -12.01 -8.77
CA LYS A 546 -19.99 -10.69 -8.86
C LYS A 546 -18.93 -9.59 -8.87
N ALA A 547 -19.17 -8.54 -9.65
CA ALA A 547 -18.47 -7.27 -9.53
C ALA A 547 -19.43 -6.10 -9.66
N ARG A 548 -19.31 -5.08 -8.81
CA ARG A 548 -20.19 -3.91 -8.83
C ARG A 548 -19.56 -2.72 -8.11
N ASP A 549 -20.23 -1.58 -8.11
CA ASP A 549 -19.95 -0.44 -7.26
C ASP A 549 -18.49 0.06 -7.41
N GLN A 550 -18.16 0.51 -8.62
CA GLN A 550 -16.85 1.07 -9.01
C GLN A 550 -15.71 0.03 -9.11
N ALA A 551 -16.02 -1.24 -9.35
CA ALA A 551 -15.02 -2.28 -9.60
C ALA A 551 -14.57 -2.33 -11.07
N SER A 552 -13.25 -2.32 -11.30
CA SER A 552 -12.63 -2.67 -12.58
C SER A 552 -12.02 -4.07 -12.49
N VAL A 553 -12.48 -4.99 -13.34
CA VAL A 553 -12.11 -6.41 -13.31
C VAL A 553 -11.39 -6.81 -14.59
N VAL A 554 -10.29 -7.56 -14.48
CA VAL A 554 -9.52 -8.10 -15.60
C VAL A 554 -9.27 -9.60 -15.38
N GLY A 555 -9.52 -10.41 -16.40
CA GLY A 555 -9.28 -11.85 -16.39
C GLY A 555 -10.36 -12.63 -17.13
N ASP A 556 -9.99 -13.72 -17.78
CA ASP A 556 -10.94 -14.59 -18.46
C ASP A 556 -11.77 -15.38 -17.45
N ILE A 557 -13.00 -15.73 -17.81
CA ILE A 557 -13.90 -16.54 -16.97
C ILE A 557 -14.12 -17.89 -17.65
N ILE A 558 -13.92 -18.98 -16.92
CA ILE A 558 -13.98 -20.34 -17.45
C ILE A 558 -14.95 -21.16 -16.61
N SER A 559 -15.90 -21.83 -17.26
CA SER A 559 -16.87 -22.72 -16.60
C SER A 559 -17.53 -23.69 -17.56
N ASP A 560 -17.67 -24.97 -17.18
CA ASP A 560 -18.58 -25.91 -17.84
C ASP A 560 -19.92 -26.05 -17.07
N LYS A 561 -20.07 -25.30 -15.98
CA LYS A 561 -21.16 -25.39 -15.00
C LYS A 561 -22.24 -24.35 -15.20
N GLN A 562 -23.38 -24.54 -14.55
CA GLN A 562 -24.52 -23.60 -14.54
C GLN A 562 -24.30 -22.40 -13.60
N ALA A 563 -23.05 -21.94 -13.48
CA ALA A 563 -22.64 -20.88 -12.58
C ALA A 563 -23.34 -19.53 -12.87
N THR A 564 -23.25 -18.62 -11.91
CA THR A 564 -23.84 -17.27 -12.00
C THR A 564 -22.76 -16.20 -12.05
N ILE A 565 -22.82 -15.34 -13.07
CA ILE A 565 -21.95 -14.18 -13.26
C ILE A 565 -22.81 -12.91 -13.17
N SER A 566 -22.38 -11.90 -12.43
CA SER A 566 -23.10 -10.61 -12.34
C SER A 566 -22.13 -9.43 -12.34
N PHE A 567 -22.29 -8.52 -13.30
CA PHE A 567 -21.56 -7.25 -13.36
C PHE A 567 -22.52 -6.07 -13.25
N GLY A 568 -22.20 -5.15 -12.35
CA GLY A 568 -23.09 -4.09 -11.92
C GLY A 568 -24.23 -4.56 -11.03
N THR A 569 -25.11 -3.62 -10.66
CA THR A 569 -26.21 -3.84 -9.74
C THR A 569 -27.53 -3.97 -10.51
N GLU A 570 -28.10 -5.19 -10.57
CA GLU A 570 -29.37 -5.46 -11.29
C GLU A 570 -30.59 -4.78 -10.64
N SER A 571 -30.59 -4.63 -9.31
CA SER A 571 -31.67 -3.99 -8.56
C SER A 571 -31.16 -3.37 -7.26
N GLY A 572 -31.80 -2.27 -6.84
CA GLY A 572 -31.36 -1.47 -5.68
C GLY A 572 -30.59 -0.21 -6.07
N LYS A 573 -30.08 0.51 -5.06
CA LYS A 573 -29.30 1.74 -5.28
C LYS A 573 -27.86 1.37 -5.68
N GLU A 574 -27.43 1.82 -6.85
CA GLU A 574 -26.03 1.68 -7.30
C GLU A 574 -25.08 2.50 -6.42
N GLY A 575 -23.89 1.96 -6.17
CA GLY A 575 -22.79 2.70 -5.57
C GLY A 575 -22.27 3.80 -6.49
N ILE A 576 -22.09 5.00 -5.94
CA ILE A 576 -21.64 6.17 -6.71
C ILE A 576 -20.14 6.38 -6.60
N LEU A 577 -19.54 7.02 -7.60
CA LEU A 577 -18.15 7.44 -7.55
C LEU A 577 -17.97 8.49 -6.45
N SER A 578 -17.03 8.25 -5.54
CA SER A 578 -16.69 9.22 -4.49
C SER A 578 -16.08 10.49 -5.06
N GLU A 579 -16.42 11.65 -4.48
CA GLU A 579 -15.76 12.93 -4.79
C GLU A 579 -14.26 12.93 -4.49
N LYS A 580 -13.78 12.00 -3.64
CA LYS A 580 -12.36 11.80 -3.35
C LYS A 580 -11.62 11.07 -4.49
N ALA A 581 -12.32 10.50 -5.47
CA ALA A 581 -11.70 9.78 -6.56
C ALA A 581 -11.15 10.73 -7.64
N SER A 582 -10.00 10.40 -8.22
CA SER A 582 -9.50 11.08 -9.41
C SER A 582 -10.42 10.81 -10.60
N ARG A 583 -11.06 11.86 -11.15
CA ARG A 583 -11.94 11.74 -12.32
C ARG A 583 -11.23 11.15 -13.53
N GLY A 584 -9.97 11.54 -13.77
CA GLY A 584 -9.18 11.01 -14.88
C GLY A 584 -8.91 9.51 -14.74
N LEU A 585 -8.57 9.06 -13.53
CA LEU A 585 -8.37 7.63 -13.23
C LEU A 585 -9.69 6.84 -13.36
N ALA A 586 -10.78 7.36 -12.80
CA ALA A 586 -12.09 6.71 -12.87
C ALA A 586 -12.57 6.56 -14.33
N VAL A 587 -12.40 7.60 -15.16
CA VAL A 587 -12.68 7.52 -16.60
C VAL A 587 -11.76 6.50 -17.28
N GLY A 588 -10.47 6.46 -16.94
CA GLY A 588 -9.54 5.48 -17.50
C GLY A 588 -9.88 4.02 -17.16
N LEU A 589 -10.37 3.76 -15.95
CA LEU A 589 -10.71 2.41 -15.49
C LEU A 589 -12.11 1.96 -15.91
N LEU A 590 -13.09 2.86 -15.85
CA LEU A 590 -14.51 2.51 -15.93
C LEU A 590 -15.21 3.10 -17.17
N SER A 591 -14.59 4.05 -17.88
CA SER A 591 -15.18 4.73 -19.05
C SER A 591 -16.57 5.34 -18.78
N GLY A 592 -16.80 5.81 -17.55
CA GLY A 592 -18.07 6.39 -17.13
C GLY A 592 -19.16 5.39 -16.70
N PHE A 593 -18.90 4.09 -16.79
CA PHE A 593 -19.79 3.05 -16.28
C PHE A 593 -19.58 2.81 -14.78
N ASN A 594 -20.52 2.13 -14.13
CA ASN A 594 -20.39 1.75 -12.72
C ASN A 594 -19.36 0.63 -12.51
N THR A 595 -19.25 -0.29 -13.47
CA THR A 595 -18.39 -1.46 -13.41
C THR A 595 -17.68 -1.63 -14.75
N ALA A 596 -16.45 -2.13 -14.74
CA ALA A 596 -15.75 -2.54 -15.96
C ALA A 596 -15.27 -3.99 -15.85
N TYR A 597 -15.36 -4.71 -16.96
CA TYR A 597 -14.86 -6.08 -17.08
C TYR A 597 -14.06 -6.20 -18.37
N ARG A 598 -12.82 -6.71 -18.30
CA ARG A 598 -11.96 -6.98 -19.44
C ARG A 598 -11.54 -8.44 -19.45
N GLY A 599 -12.07 -9.20 -20.39
CA GLY A 599 -11.83 -10.64 -20.50
C GLY A 599 -12.83 -11.35 -21.43
N ALA A 600 -12.50 -12.58 -21.80
CA ALA A 600 -13.38 -13.51 -22.47
C ALA A 600 -14.16 -14.36 -21.46
N ILE A 601 -15.40 -14.73 -21.79
CA ILE A 601 -16.23 -15.61 -20.96
C ILE A 601 -16.44 -16.93 -21.70
N HIS A 602 -15.78 -17.99 -21.27
CA HIS A 602 -15.94 -19.36 -21.78
C HIS A 602 -16.82 -20.17 -20.83
N ALA A 603 -18.14 -19.90 -20.85
CA ALA A 603 -19.09 -20.44 -19.88
C ALA A 603 -20.43 -20.86 -20.51
N PRO A 604 -20.45 -21.82 -21.45
CA PRO A 604 -21.61 -22.13 -22.29
C PRO A 604 -22.86 -22.62 -21.51
N SER A 605 -22.69 -23.08 -20.28
CA SER A 605 -23.79 -23.50 -19.38
C SER A 605 -24.25 -22.40 -18.42
N ALA A 606 -23.45 -21.35 -18.24
CA ALA A 606 -23.63 -20.34 -17.20
C ALA A 606 -24.60 -19.22 -17.61
N SER A 607 -25.06 -18.49 -16.61
CA SER A 607 -25.88 -17.28 -16.79
C SER A 607 -25.12 -16.03 -16.37
N ALA A 608 -25.23 -14.97 -17.17
CA ALA A 608 -24.62 -13.68 -16.89
C ALA A 608 -25.67 -12.56 -16.86
N THR A 609 -25.55 -11.68 -15.87
CA THR A 609 -26.27 -10.40 -15.81
C THR A 609 -25.26 -9.27 -15.85
N VAL A 610 -25.44 -8.33 -16.77
CA VAL A 610 -24.53 -7.21 -17.02
C VAL A 610 -25.37 -5.93 -17.05
N ASN A 611 -25.13 -5.04 -16.07
CA ASN A 611 -25.86 -3.78 -15.92
C ASN A 611 -24.88 -2.63 -15.71
N ASN A 612 -25.10 -1.49 -16.38
CA ASN A 612 -24.23 -0.30 -16.28
C ASN A 612 -22.72 -0.66 -16.28
N THR A 613 -22.34 -1.52 -17.22
CA THR A 613 -21.02 -2.14 -17.26
C THR A 613 -20.33 -1.93 -18.61
N TRP A 614 -19.04 -1.62 -18.57
CA TRP A 614 -18.17 -1.66 -19.72
C TRP A 614 -17.48 -3.02 -19.83
N TRP A 615 -18.01 -3.89 -20.70
CA TRP A 615 -17.41 -5.19 -21.00
C TRP A 615 -16.50 -5.07 -22.22
N GLN A 616 -15.19 -5.05 -21.99
CA GLN A 616 -14.14 -5.16 -22.99
C GLN A 616 -13.90 -6.64 -23.33
N LEU A 617 -14.57 -7.13 -24.36
CA LEU A 617 -14.52 -8.52 -24.80
C LEU A 617 -13.26 -8.75 -25.63
N THR A 618 -12.31 -9.51 -25.08
CA THR A 618 -10.94 -9.69 -25.61
C THR A 618 -10.71 -11.01 -26.36
N GLY A 619 -11.73 -11.86 -26.45
CA GLY A 619 -11.68 -13.17 -27.08
C GLY A 619 -13.07 -13.77 -27.26
N ASP A 620 -13.16 -14.86 -28.03
CA ASP A 620 -14.44 -15.56 -28.24
C ASP A 620 -15.10 -15.88 -26.89
N SER A 621 -16.41 -15.66 -26.80
CA SER A 621 -17.16 -15.83 -25.55
C SER A 621 -18.42 -16.64 -25.78
N SER A 622 -18.77 -17.51 -24.84
CA SER A 622 -19.93 -18.39 -24.88
C SER A 622 -20.68 -18.40 -23.55
N LEU A 623 -22.00 -18.27 -23.60
CA LEU A 623 -22.89 -18.23 -22.44
C LEU A 623 -24.22 -18.92 -22.76
N ARG A 624 -24.86 -19.53 -21.75
CA ARG A 624 -26.24 -20.03 -21.93
C ARG A 624 -27.24 -18.88 -21.97
N SER A 625 -27.12 -17.94 -21.05
CA SER A 625 -28.03 -16.79 -20.99
C SER A 625 -27.32 -15.53 -20.60
N LEU A 626 -27.67 -14.42 -21.26
CA LEU A 626 -27.13 -13.09 -20.98
C LEU A 626 -28.29 -12.09 -20.87
N LYS A 627 -28.36 -11.40 -19.73
CA LYS A 627 -29.15 -10.18 -19.56
C LYS A 627 -28.20 -8.99 -19.60
N ASN A 628 -28.37 -8.07 -20.55
CA ASN A 628 -27.45 -6.95 -20.75
C ASN A 628 -28.20 -5.61 -20.83
N THR A 629 -28.06 -4.74 -19.84
CA THR A 629 -28.84 -3.50 -19.72
C THR A 629 -27.95 -2.29 -19.52
N GLY A 630 -28.19 -1.21 -20.27
CA GLY A 630 -27.51 0.09 -20.08
C GLY A 630 -25.98 -0.01 -20.10
N SER A 631 -25.44 -0.97 -20.85
CA SER A 631 -24.03 -1.37 -20.81
C SER A 631 -23.38 -1.20 -22.18
N MET A 632 -22.07 -1.39 -22.25
CA MET A 632 -21.33 -1.45 -23.51
C MET A 632 -20.54 -2.75 -23.60
N THR A 633 -20.88 -3.59 -24.58
CA THR A 633 -20.06 -4.72 -24.99
C THR A 633 -19.12 -4.25 -26.10
N TYR A 634 -17.87 -3.96 -25.72
CA TYR A 634 -16.82 -3.44 -26.59
C TYR A 634 -15.91 -4.57 -27.04
N PHE A 635 -16.05 -5.01 -28.29
CA PHE A 635 -15.17 -6.02 -28.87
C PHE A 635 -13.82 -5.38 -29.16
N THR A 636 -12.77 -5.94 -28.56
CA THR A 636 -11.41 -5.40 -28.69
C THR A 636 -10.40 -6.52 -28.80
N GLY A 637 -9.26 -6.23 -29.41
CA GLY A 637 -8.12 -7.12 -29.37
C GLY A 637 -7.37 -6.98 -28.05
N SER A 638 -6.57 -7.99 -27.72
CA SER A 638 -5.44 -7.84 -26.79
C SER A 638 -4.21 -7.36 -27.56
N ALA A 639 -3.16 -6.89 -26.87
CA ALA A 639 -1.90 -6.53 -27.53
C ALA A 639 -1.31 -7.70 -28.37
N ALA A 640 -1.63 -8.94 -27.99
CA ALA A 640 -1.20 -10.17 -28.64
C ALA A 640 -2.17 -10.68 -29.73
N ASN A 641 -3.47 -10.33 -29.68
CA ASN A 641 -4.48 -10.88 -30.57
C ASN A 641 -5.31 -9.77 -31.26
N LYS A 642 -5.12 -9.62 -32.58
CA LYS A 642 -5.88 -8.70 -33.44
C LYS A 642 -7.06 -9.37 -34.17
N ALA A 643 -7.38 -10.61 -33.84
CA ALA A 643 -8.49 -11.33 -34.45
C ALA A 643 -9.83 -10.68 -34.13
N PHE A 644 -10.82 -10.95 -34.98
CA PHE A 644 -12.23 -10.72 -34.67
C PHE A 644 -12.75 -11.82 -33.75
N HIS A 645 -13.72 -11.48 -32.90
CA HIS A 645 -14.24 -12.35 -31.86
C HIS A 645 -15.75 -12.55 -32.00
N THR A 646 -16.23 -13.69 -31.53
CA THR A 646 -17.64 -14.04 -31.53
C THR A 646 -18.16 -14.18 -30.10
N LEU A 647 -19.22 -13.44 -29.77
CA LEU A 647 -20.03 -13.68 -28.58
C LEU A 647 -21.21 -14.58 -28.95
N THR A 648 -21.24 -15.80 -28.42
CA THR A 648 -22.32 -16.78 -28.65
C THR A 648 -23.16 -16.94 -27.39
N VAL A 649 -24.47 -16.75 -27.52
CA VAL A 649 -25.44 -16.87 -26.41
C VAL A 649 -26.64 -17.69 -26.85
N ASP A 650 -27.15 -18.59 -25.99
CA ASP A 650 -28.40 -19.27 -26.30
C ASP A 650 -29.60 -18.31 -26.14
N GLU A 651 -29.67 -17.62 -25.01
CA GLU A 651 -30.74 -16.66 -24.71
C GLU A 651 -30.18 -15.26 -24.37
N LEU A 652 -30.58 -14.25 -25.15
CA LEU A 652 -30.19 -12.85 -24.95
C LEU A 652 -31.40 -11.97 -24.64
N THR A 653 -31.35 -11.27 -23.50
CA THR A 653 -32.25 -10.15 -23.20
C THR A 653 -31.41 -8.88 -23.10
N THR A 654 -31.59 -7.92 -24.00
CA THR A 654 -30.72 -6.74 -24.07
C THR A 654 -31.50 -5.43 -24.22
N ASN A 655 -31.23 -4.44 -23.36
CA ASN A 655 -31.97 -3.17 -23.35
C ASN A 655 -31.05 -1.95 -23.17
N GLY A 656 -31.13 -0.99 -24.09
CA GLY A 656 -30.34 0.25 -24.00
C GLY A 656 -28.82 0.01 -24.03
N THR A 657 -28.39 -1.11 -24.61
CA THR A 657 -26.99 -1.54 -24.63
C THR A 657 -26.33 -1.20 -25.96
N ALA A 658 -25.05 -0.83 -25.92
CA ALA A 658 -24.22 -0.66 -27.11
C ALA A 658 -23.36 -1.90 -27.36
N TYR A 659 -23.33 -2.39 -28.59
CA TYR A 659 -22.40 -3.42 -29.04
C TYR A 659 -21.46 -2.78 -30.06
N ALA A 660 -20.19 -2.62 -29.67
CA ALA A 660 -19.16 -2.00 -30.50
C ALA A 660 -18.28 -3.06 -31.12
N MET A 661 -18.45 -3.26 -32.43
CA MET A 661 -17.85 -4.32 -33.23
C MET A 661 -16.82 -3.74 -34.18
N ARG A 662 -15.72 -4.44 -34.41
CA ARG A 662 -14.69 -4.03 -35.37
C ARG A 662 -14.92 -4.73 -36.70
N THR A 663 -14.48 -4.10 -37.79
CA THR A 663 -14.44 -4.72 -39.12
C THR A 663 -13.23 -4.29 -39.94
N ASP A 664 -12.67 -5.22 -40.72
CA ASP A 664 -11.65 -4.95 -41.74
C ASP A 664 -12.26 -4.75 -43.14
N LEU A 665 -13.59 -4.62 -43.22
CA LEU A 665 -14.44 -4.57 -44.43
C LEU A 665 -14.70 -5.91 -45.12
N LYS A 666 -14.17 -7.01 -44.58
CA LYS A 666 -14.41 -8.38 -45.07
C LYS A 666 -14.94 -9.28 -43.96
N ASN A 667 -14.33 -9.16 -42.79
CA ASN A 667 -14.63 -9.84 -41.56
C ASN A 667 -15.04 -8.81 -40.50
N ALA A 668 -15.73 -9.28 -39.47
CA ALA A 668 -16.09 -8.46 -38.32
C ALA A 668 -16.22 -9.32 -37.07
N ASP A 669 -16.23 -8.64 -35.92
CA ASP A 669 -16.72 -9.22 -34.68
C ASP A 669 -18.21 -9.61 -34.84
N LYS A 670 -18.67 -10.61 -34.09
CA LYS A 670 -20.01 -11.18 -34.25
C LYS A 670 -20.72 -11.39 -32.92
N LEU A 671 -22.03 -11.19 -32.93
CA LEU A 671 -22.97 -11.63 -31.90
C LEU A 671 -23.88 -12.72 -32.48
N VAL A 672 -23.87 -13.90 -31.87
CA VAL A 672 -24.67 -15.05 -32.29
C VAL A 672 -25.63 -15.44 -31.18
N VAL A 673 -26.93 -15.43 -31.48
CA VAL A 673 -28.00 -15.84 -30.56
C VAL A 673 -28.66 -17.11 -31.09
N ASN A 674 -28.60 -18.21 -30.33
CA ASN A 674 -29.03 -19.52 -30.85
C ASN A 674 -30.52 -19.82 -30.63
N LYS A 675 -31.11 -19.40 -29.49
CA LYS A 675 -32.47 -19.84 -29.08
C LYS A 675 -33.47 -18.71 -28.92
N LYS A 676 -33.08 -17.58 -28.30
CA LYS A 676 -34.03 -16.50 -28.04
C LYS A 676 -33.35 -15.14 -27.94
N LEU A 677 -33.85 -14.16 -28.70
CA LEU A 677 -33.47 -12.75 -28.60
C LEU A 677 -34.67 -11.91 -28.17
N SER A 678 -34.48 -11.04 -27.18
CA SER A 678 -35.50 -10.08 -26.73
C SER A 678 -34.89 -8.78 -26.19
N GLY A 679 -35.73 -7.75 -26.09
CA GLY A 679 -35.36 -6.41 -25.60
C GLY A 679 -35.44 -5.34 -26.70
N LYS A 680 -34.96 -4.13 -26.42
CA LYS A 680 -35.13 -2.96 -27.30
C LYS A 680 -34.06 -1.88 -27.09
N ASP A 681 -34.02 -0.93 -28.01
CA ASP A 681 -33.21 0.29 -27.91
C ASP A 681 -31.70 0.05 -27.86
N ASN A 682 -31.23 -1.05 -28.47
CA ASN A 682 -29.80 -1.37 -28.53
C ASN A 682 -29.16 -0.83 -29.81
N ILE A 683 -27.91 -0.38 -29.70
CA ILE A 683 -27.17 0.20 -30.81
C ILE A 683 -25.98 -0.66 -31.23
N LEU A 684 -25.78 -0.78 -32.54
CA LEU A 684 -24.59 -1.34 -33.16
C LEU A 684 -23.66 -0.18 -33.53
N LEU A 685 -22.50 -0.20 -32.89
CA LEU A 685 -21.37 0.66 -33.16
C LEU A 685 -20.37 -0.16 -33.99
N VAL A 686 -19.80 0.43 -35.04
CA VAL A 686 -18.88 -0.27 -35.94
C VAL A 686 -17.59 0.53 -36.08
N ASP A 687 -16.49 -0.09 -35.65
CA ASP A 687 -15.13 0.43 -35.75
C ASP A 687 -14.50 -0.07 -37.05
N PHE A 688 -14.36 0.82 -38.03
CA PHE A 688 -13.83 0.53 -39.35
C PHE A 688 -12.29 0.57 -39.34
N LEU A 689 -11.65 -0.60 -39.26
CA LEU A 689 -10.19 -0.72 -39.17
C LEU A 689 -9.48 -0.32 -40.48
N ASN A 690 -10.19 -0.44 -41.61
CA ASN A 690 -9.72 -0.07 -42.94
C ASN A 690 -10.62 1.00 -43.55
N LYS A 691 -10.04 1.84 -44.40
CA LYS A 691 -10.80 2.80 -45.19
C LYS A 691 -11.74 2.04 -46.13
N PRO A 692 -13.06 2.26 -46.07
CA PRO A 692 -13.97 1.61 -46.99
C PRO A 692 -13.71 2.05 -48.44
N SER A 693 -13.65 1.10 -49.38
CA SER A 693 -13.26 1.33 -50.79
C SER A 693 -14.43 1.64 -51.74
N GLY A 694 -15.63 1.92 -51.21
CA GLY A 694 -16.85 2.06 -52.03
C GLY A 694 -17.41 0.72 -52.53
N GLU A 695 -16.81 -0.41 -52.12
CA GLU A 695 -17.34 -1.76 -52.34
C GLU A 695 -18.64 -1.97 -51.56
N LYS A 696 -19.56 -2.75 -52.15
CA LYS A 696 -20.80 -3.15 -51.49
C LYS A 696 -20.46 -4.11 -50.35
N LEU A 697 -20.66 -3.66 -49.11
CA LEU A 697 -20.43 -4.49 -47.93
C LEU A 697 -21.56 -5.51 -47.79
N ASP A 698 -21.23 -6.69 -47.30
CA ASP A 698 -22.20 -7.70 -46.87
C ASP A 698 -21.62 -8.53 -45.72
N ILE A 699 -21.56 -7.94 -44.53
CA ILE A 699 -20.90 -8.54 -43.37
C ILE A 699 -21.93 -8.76 -42.27
N GLU A 700 -22.18 -10.02 -41.91
CA GLU A 700 -23.06 -10.37 -40.79
C GLU A 700 -22.41 -9.95 -39.46
N LEU A 701 -23.09 -9.06 -38.72
CA LEU A 701 -22.68 -8.60 -37.39
C LEU A 701 -23.45 -9.32 -36.28
N VAL A 702 -24.76 -9.51 -36.48
CA VAL A 702 -25.63 -10.20 -35.51
C VAL A 702 -26.43 -11.28 -36.21
N SER A 703 -26.60 -12.42 -35.54
CA SER A 703 -27.55 -13.47 -35.91
C SER A 703 -28.44 -13.89 -34.75
N ALA A 704 -29.70 -14.18 -35.04
CA ALA A 704 -30.69 -14.65 -34.08
C ALA A 704 -31.72 -15.58 -34.74
N PRO A 705 -32.59 -16.28 -33.98
CA PRO A 705 -33.66 -17.10 -34.53
C PRO A 705 -34.68 -16.27 -35.32
N GLY A 706 -35.25 -16.84 -36.39
CA GLY A 706 -36.12 -16.13 -37.34
C GLY A 706 -37.33 -15.40 -36.71
N ASN A 707 -37.85 -15.87 -35.57
CA ASN A 707 -38.96 -15.22 -34.86
C ASN A 707 -38.58 -14.00 -33.99
N SER A 708 -37.32 -13.54 -34.05
CA SER A 708 -36.86 -12.40 -33.25
C SER A 708 -37.28 -11.07 -33.88
N SER A 709 -37.56 -10.05 -33.05
CA SER A 709 -37.91 -8.73 -33.56
C SER A 709 -36.75 -8.06 -34.29
N LYS A 710 -37.02 -7.47 -35.46
CA LYS A 710 -36.04 -6.70 -36.26
C LYS A 710 -35.58 -5.40 -35.59
N ASP A 711 -36.40 -4.85 -34.69
CA ASP A 711 -36.18 -3.53 -34.06
C ASP A 711 -35.28 -3.60 -32.81
N VAL A 712 -34.71 -4.77 -32.50
CA VAL A 712 -33.85 -4.96 -31.32
C VAL A 712 -32.55 -4.17 -31.45
N PHE A 713 -31.98 -4.10 -32.65
CA PHE A 713 -30.71 -3.43 -32.95
C PHE A 713 -30.86 -2.38 -34.05
N LYS A 714 -30.18 -1.25 -33.89
CA LYS A 714 -30.04 -0.20 -34.91
C LYS A 714 -28.59 0.27 -35.03
N GLY A 715 -28.15 0.66 -36.22
CA GLY A 715 -26.87 1.35 -36.38
C GLY A 715 -26.88 2.72 -35.69
N SER A 716 -25.77 3.14 -35.09
CA SER A 716 -25.64 4.46 -34.46
C SER A 716 -24.41 5.20 -34.97
N GLU A 717 -24.53 6.53 -35.02
CA GLU A 717 -23.44 7.45 -35.38
C GLU A 717 -22.33 7.43 -34.32
N GLN A 718 -21.07 7.44 -34.77
CA GLN A 718 -19.87 7.57 -33.94
C GLN A 718 -18.93 8.61 -34.52
N ALA A 719 -18.29 9.41 -33.67
CA ALA A 719 -17.18 10.25 -34.10
C ALA A 719 -15.92 9.39 -34.20
N ILE A 720 -15.37 9.25 -35.41
CA ILE A 720 -14.12 8.53 -35.69
C ILE A 720 -13.22 9.44 -36.52
N GLY A 721 -12.07 9.83 -35.98
CA GLY A 721 -11.16 10.77 -36.62
C GLY A 721 -11.79 12.14 -36.88
N PHE A 722 -11.87 12.54 -38.15
CA PHE A 722 -12.43 13.84 -38.56
C PHE A 722 -13.85 13.74 -39.11
N SER A 723 -14.51 12.60 -38.92
CA SER A 723 -15.83 12.28 -39.45
C SER A 723 -16.71 11.66 -38.39
N ASN A 724 -18.01 11.89 -38.53
CA ASN A 724 -19.01 11.06 -37.91
C ASN A 724 -19.36 9.93 -38.89
N VAL A 725 -19.21 8.69 -38.44
CA VAL A 725 -19.47 7.48 -39.20
C VAL A 725 -20.73 6.83 -38.65
N THR A 726 -21.73 6.59 -39.49
CA THR A 726 -22.93 5.83 -39.14
C THR A 726 -22.97 4.54 -39.96
N PRO A 727 -22.92 3.34 -39.36
CA PRO A 727 -23.05 2.10 -40.10
C PRO A 727 -24.47 1.95 -40.66
N VAL A 728 -24.58 1.50 -41.91
CA VAL A 728 -25.86 1.14 -42.54
C VAL A 728 -26.11 -0.33 -42.28
N ILE A 729 -27.04 -0.60 -41.38
CA ILE A 729 -27.43 -1.95 -40.98
C ILE A 729 -28.72 -2.33 -41.72
N THR A 730 -28.70 -3.49 -42.37
CA THR A 730 -29.91 -4.08 -42.97
C THR A 730 -30.23 -5.41 -42.32
N THR A 731 -31.53 -5.62 -42.08
CA THR A 731 -32.06 -6.86 -41.53
C THR A 731 -32.44 -7.81 -42.65
N ARG A 732 -32.04 -9.08 -42.57
CA ARG A 732 -32.48 -10.15 -43.47
C ARG A 732 -33.14 -11.25 -42.65
N GLU A 733 -34.30 -11.71 -43.09
CA GLU A 733 -35.09 -12.71 -42.40
C GLU A 733 -35.31 -13.91 -43.31
N THR A 734 -35.04 -15.11 -42.79
CA THR A 734 -35.45 -16.40 -43.33
C THR A 734 -36.28 -17.13 -42.28
N ASP A 735 -36.95 -18.22 -42.66
CA ASP A 735 -37.76 -19.03 -41.72
C ASP A 735 -36.96 -19.48 -40.49
N ASP A 736 -35.65 -19.70 -40.65
CA ASP A 736 -34.76 -20.20 -39.59
C ASP A 736 -34.02 -19.08 -38.82
N LYS A 737 -33.69 -17.96 -39.48
CA LYS A 737 -32.70 -16.99 -38.98
C LYS A 737 -33.03 -15.55 -39.37
N ILE A 738 -32.82 -14.62 -38.44
CA ILE A 738 -32.72 -13.18 -38.74
C ILE A 738 -31.29 -12.70 -38.52
N THR A 739 -30.78 -11.86 -39.43
CA THR A 739 -29.44 -11.28 -39.34
C THR A 739 -29.47 -9.77 -39.47
N TRP A 740 -28.55 -9.10 -38.77
CA TRP A 740 -28.22 -7.69 -38.97
C TRP A 740 -26.87 -7.62 -39.66
N SER A 741 -26.88 -7.22 -40.93
CA SER A 741 -25.67 -7.14 -41.75
C SER A 741 -25.27 -5.69 -41.99
N LEU A 742 -23.97 -5.43 -41.87
CA LEU A 742 -23.34 -4.19 -42.33
C LEU A 742 -23.30 -4.19 -43.86
N THR A 743 -24.09 -3.31 -44.47
CA THR A 743 -24.18 -3.19 -45.94
C THR A 743 -23.60 -1.89 -46.50
N GLY A 744 -23.20 -0.99 -45.61
CA GLY A 744 -22.59 0.28 -45.98
C GLY A 744 -22.35 1.13 -44.75
N TYR A 745 -22.02 2.39 -44.97
CA TYR A 745 -21.82 3.38 -43.93
C TYR A 745 -22.08 4.77 -44.52
N ASN A 746 -22.50 5.70 -43.69
CA ASN A 746 -22.61 7.11 -44.01
C ASN A 746 -21.50 7.86 -43.27
N THR A 747 -20.86 8.82 -43.95
CA THR A 747 -19.90 9.71 -43.32
C THR A 747 -20.36 11.15 -43.46
N VAL A 748 -20.32 11.88 -42.36
CA VAL A 748 -20.49 13.33 -42.33
C VAL A 748 -19.25 13.92 -41.69
N ALA A 749 -18.64 14.93 -42.32
CA ALA A 749 -17.46 15.55 -41.75
C ALA A 749 -17.77 16.13 -40.35
N ASN A 750 -16.99 15.72 -39.35
CA ASN A 750 -17.08 16.27 -38.02
C ASN A 750 -16.45 17.67 -38.05
N LYS A 751 -17.33 18.70 -38.03
CA LYS A 751 -16.92 20.10 -38.15
C LYS A 751 -16.01 20.54 -37.01
N GLU A 752 -16.22 20.00 -35.82
CA GLU A 752 -15.46 20.33 -34.62
C GLU A 752 -14.05 19.73 -34.70
N ALA A 753 -13.93 18.42 -34.91
CA ALA A 753 -12.64 17.75 -35.09
C ALA A 753 -11.83 18.36 -36.25
N THR A 754 -12.51 18.75 -37.33
CA THR A 754 -11.86 19.45 -38.46
C THR A 754 -11.32 20.82 -38.05
N ARG A 755 -12.10 21.62 -37.31
CA ARG A 755 -11.68 22.96 -36.86
C ARG A 755 -10.49 22.85 -35.91
N ASN A 756 -10.51 21.88 -35.02
CA ASN A 756 -9.46 21.60 -34.05
C ASN A 756 -8.15 21.19 -34.75
N ALA A 757 -8.24 20.36 -35.78
CA ALA A 757 -7.11 19.98 -36.64
C ALA A 757 -6.47 21.20 -37.33
N ALA A 758 -7.27 22.08 -37.92
CA ALA A 758 -6.78 23.30 -38.56
C ALA A 758 -6.16 24.27 -37.53
N ALA A 759 -6.73 24.37 -36.33
CA ALA A 759 -6.20 25.22 -35.26
C ALA A 759 -4.81 24.75 -34.81
N LEU A 760 -4.60 23.44 -34.60
CA LEU A 760 -3.28 22.89 -34.28
C LEU A 760 -2.26 23.18 -35.39
N PHE A 761 -2.65 23.09 -36.66
CA PHE A 761 -1.71 23.29 -37.78
C PHE A 761 -1.35 24.75 -38.01
N SER A 762 -2.20 25.68 -37.56
CA SER A 762 -1.93 27.12 -37.57
C SER A 762 -0.84 27.57 -36.57
N VAL A 763 -0.42 26.70 -35.64
CA VAL A 763 0.55 27.04 -34.59
C VAL A 763 1.91 27.45 -35.18
N ASP A 764 2.43 26.69 -36.16
CA ASP A 764 3.75 26.98 -36.75
C ASP A 764 3.76 28.32 -37.49
N TYR A 765 2.63 28.72 -38.12
CA TYR A 765 2.50 30.05 -38.72
C TYR A 765 2.55 31.16 -37.67
N LYS A 766 1.92 30.96 -36.50
CA LYS A 766 1.97 31.93 -35.40
C LYS A 766 3.36 32.01 -34.78
N ALA A 767 4.04 30.87 -34.61
CA ALA A 767 5.44 30.84 -34.20
C ALA A 767 6.35 31.58 -35.22
N PHE A 768 6.11 31.41 -36.53
CA PHE A 768 6.78 32.17 -37.58
C PHE A 768 6.53 33.68 -37.46
N LEU A 769 5.29 34.11 -37.19
CA LEU A 769 4.99 35.53 -36.95
C LEU A 769 5.76 36.10 -35.75
N ASN A 770 5.91 35.33 -34.68
CA ASN A 770 6.70 35.72 -33.51
C ASN A 770 8.19 35.89 -33.89
N GLU A 771 8.74 35.05 -34.77
CA GLU A 771 10.12 35.19 -35.26
C GLU A 771 10.31 36.41 -36.18
N VAL A 772 9.36 36.67 -37.09
CA VAL A 772 9.44 37.74 -38.09
C VAL A 772 9.19 39.13 -37.49
N ASN A 773 8.23 39.28 -36.56
CA ASN A 773 7.85 40.57 -35.98
C ASN A 773 8.98 41.28 -35.22
N ASN A 774 10.02 40.55 -34.86
CA ASN A 774 10.97 41.02 -33.88
C ASN A 774 12.16 41.74 -34.51
N LEU A 775 12.76 41.22 -35.58
CA LEU A 775 14.10 41.65 -35.98
C LEU A 775 14.13 43.00 -36.72
N ASN A 776 13.06 43.38 -37.42
CA ASN A 776 13.02 44.65 -38.16
C ASN A 776 13.01 45.86 -37.22
N LYS A 777 12.44 45.70 -36.03
CA LYS A 777 12.51 46.69 -34.95
C LYS A 777 13.94 47.02 -34.49
N ARG A 778 14.88 46.07 -34.60
CA ARG A 778 16.30 46.30 -34.24
C ARG A 778 16.99 47.20 -35.26
N MET A 779 16.65 47.08 -36.55
CA MET A 779 17.21 47.93 -37.61
C MET A 779 16.76 49.38 -37.42
N GLY A 780 15.52 49.59 -36.95
CA GLY A 780 15.06 50.91 -36.50
C GLY A 780 15.85 51.53 -35.33
N ASP A 781 16.44 50.72 -34.46
CA ASP A 781 17.30 51.19 -33.36
C ASP A 781 18.72 51.58 -33.83
N LEU A 782 19.10 51.28 -35.08
CA LEU A 782 20.38 51.72 -35.67
C LEU A 782 20.37 53.21 -36.05
N ARG A 783 19.18 53.79 -36.23
CA ARG A 783 18.93 55.15 -36.77
C ARG A 783 19.54 56.29 -35.94
N ASP A 784 19.98 56.01 -34.72
CA ASP A 784 20.54 57.02 -33.81
C ASP A 784 22.00 56.72 -33.39
N ILE A 785 22.67 55.69 -33.92
CA ILE A 785 23.95 55.16 -33.42
C ILE A 785 25.16 55.83 -34.10
N ASN A 786 26.10 56.32 -33.28
CA ASN A 786 27.32 56.99 -33.77
C ASN A 786 28.60 56.11 -33.72
N GLY A 787 28.55 54.89 -33.14
CA GLY A 787 29.72 54.01 -33.00
C GLY A 787 29.97 53.10 -34.21
N GLU A 788 31.24 52.82 -34.52
CA GLU A 788 31.66 52.03 -35.69
C GLU A 788 31.31 50.54 -35.61
N ALA A 789 31.46 49.90 -34.44
CA ALA A 789 31.08 48.51 -34.23
C ALA A 789 30.31 48.35 -32.92
N GLY A 790 29.55 47.27 -32.79
CA GLY A 790 28.89 46.98 -31.52
C GLY A 790 28.33 45.59 -31.40
N ALA A 791 28.16 45.18 -30.15
CA ALA A 791 27.46 43.98 -29.75
C ALA A 791 26.15 44.37 -29.06
N TRP A 792 25.10 43.58 -29.28
CA TRP A 792 23.79 43.85 -28.70
C TRP A 792 23.09 42.56 -28.29
N ALA A 793 22.23 42.71 -27.28
CA ALA A 793 21.37 41.67 -26.78
C ALA A 793 19.95 42.22 -26.63
N ARG A 794 18.96 41.36 -26.83
CA ARG A 794 17.56 41.71 -26.77
C ARG A 794 16.76 40.57 -26.18
N ILE A 795 15.82 40.92 -25.32
CA ILE A 795 14.82 40.00 -24.80
C ILE A 795 13.44 40.56 -25.08
N MET A 796 12.57 39.69 -25.60
CA MET A 796 11.16 40.01 -25.81
C MET A 796 10.30 38.95 -25.17
N SER A 797 9.23 39.38 -24.53
CA SER A 797 8.20 38.48 -24.04
C SER A 797 6.84 38.98 -24.47
N GLY A 798 6.03 38.08 -25.01
CA GLY A 798 4.73 38.41 -25.57
C GLY A 798 3.68 37.37 -25.27
N THR A 799 2.44 37.81 -25.33
CA THR A 799 1.22 36.99 -25.25
C THR A 799 0.33 37.33 -26.43
N GLY A 800 -0.35 36.33 -26.98
CA GLY A 800 -1.30 36.52 -28.05
C GLY A 800 -2.52 35.62 -27.93
N SER A 801 -3.58 36.02 -28.61
CA SER A 801 -4.86 35.34 -28.60
C SER A 801 -5.49 35.29 -29.99
N ALA A 802 -6.31 34.26 -30.21
CA ALA A 802 -7.12 34.08 -31.42
C ALA A 802 -8.45 33.39 -31.10
N SER A 803 -9.37 33.37 -32.08
CA SER A 803 -10.65 32.67 -31.94
C SER A 803 -10.49 31.18 -31.60
N GLY A 804 -11.47 30.59 -30.90
CA GLY A 804 -11.47 29.17 -30.55
C GLY A 804 -10.64 28.82 -29.31
N GLY A 805 -10.58 29.74 -28.34
CA GLY A 805 -9.86 29.54 -27.09
C GLY A 805 -8.33 29.55 -27.22
N PHE A 806 -7.81 29.94 -28.39
CA PHE A 806 -6.37 29.93 -28.64
C PHE A 806 -5.67 31.03 -27.85
N SER A 807 -4.62 30.66 -27.12
CA SER A 807 -3.68 31.58 -26.49
C SER A 807 -2.26 31.08 -26.65
N ASP A 808 -1.31 31.98 -26.89
CA ASP A 808 0.11 31.69 -26.86
C ASP A 808 0.89 32.69 -26.00
N ASN A 809 2.06 32.24 -25.54
CA ASN A 809 3.07 33.10 -24.97
C ASN A 809 4.44 32.70 -25.50
N TYR A 810 5.35 33.66 -25.56
CA TYR A 810 6.72 33.42 -25.98
C TYR A 810 7.71 34.30 -25.25
N THR A 811 8.94 33.80 -25.13
CA THR A 811 10.14 34.56 -24.75
C THR A 811 11.18 34.37 -25.83
N HIS A 812 11.56 35.46 -26.49
CA HIS A 812 12.56 35.51 -27.56
C HIS A 812 13.81 36.20 -27.06
N VAL A 813 14.93 35.47 -27.06
CA VAL A 813 16.26 35.99 -26.76
C VAL A 813 17.03 36.10 -28.06
N GLN A 814 17.66 37.24 -28.26
CA GLN A 814 18.43 37.53 -29.44
C GLN A 814 19.74 38.20 -29.09
N VAL A 815 20.80 37.78 -29.76
CA VAL A 815 22.12 38.41 -29.67
C VAL A 815 22.65 38.67 -31.07
N GLY A 816 23.47 39.70 -31.21
CA GLY A 816 24.07 40.03 -32.50
C GLY A 816 25.26 40.95 -32.40
N VAL A 817 25.97 41.03 -33.52
CA VAL A 817 27.07 41.95 -33.75
C VAL A 817 26.85 42.65 -35.09
N ASP A 818 27.20 43.92 -35.16
CA ASP A 818 27.15 44.72 -36.39
C ASP A 818 28.33 45.68 -36.47
N LYS A 819 28.62 46.08 -37.72
CA LYS A 819 29.62 47.08 -38.06
C LYS A 819 29.04 48.09 -39.05
N LYS A 820 29.30 49.36 -38.78
CA LYS A 820 29.04 50.52 -39.64
C LYS A 820 30.14 50.66 -40.69
N HIS A 821 29.76 51.00 -41.91
CA HIS A 821 30.63 51.37 -43.02
C HIS A 821 30.14 52.71 -43.56
N GLU A 822 30.95 53.76 -43.42
CA GLU A 822 30.61 55.09 -43.92
C GLU A 822 30.92 55.17 -45.42
N LEU A 823 29.93 55.54 -46.23
CA LEU A 823 30.01 55.68 -47.69
C LEU A 823 29.57 57.11 -48.07
N ASP A 824 29.97 57.60 -49.24
CA ASP A 824 29.61 58.95 -49.69
C ASP A 824 28.09 59.09 -49.83
N GLY A 825 27.47 59.83 -48.91
CA GLY A 825 26.03 60.07 -48.84
C GLY A 825 25.17 59.02 -48.13
N LEU A 826 25.77 57.98 -47.51
CA LEU A 826 25.04 56.99 -46.70
C LEU A 826 25.91 56.21 -45.69
N ASP A 827 25.29 55.79 -44.60
CA ASP A 827 25.84 54.86 -43.61
C ASP A 827 25.27 53.45 -43.82
N LEU A 828 26.14 52.46 -44.04
CA LEU A 828 25.77 51.05 -44.20
C LEU A 828 26.15 50.23 -42.97
N PHE A 829 25.18 49.64 -42.30
CA PHE A 829 25.40 48.64 -41.25
C PHE A 829 25.26 47.25 -41.83
N THR A 830 26.19 46.36 -41.48
CA THR A 830 26.09 44.92 -41.77
C THR A 830 26.28 44.13 -40.49
N GLY A 831 25.46 43.10 -40.26
CA GLY A 831 25.55 42.33 -39.03
C GLY A 831 25.05 40.89 -39.11
N PHE A 832 25.36 40.16 -38.05
CA PHE A 832 24.98 38.77 -37.82
C PHE A 832 24.20 38.64 -36.51
N THR A 833 23.24 37.72 -36.46
CA THR A 833 22.42 37.46 -35.27
C THR A 833 22.12 35.99 -35.06
N VAL A 834 21.97 35.60 -33.79
CA VAL A 834 21.46 34.31 -33.34
C VAL A 834 20.27 34.54 -32.41
N THR A 835 19.26 33.69 -32.51
CA THR A 835 18.04 33.77 -31.71
C THR A 835 17.70 32.45 -31.05
N HIS A 836 17.08 32.54 -29.89
CA HIS A 836 16.43 31.43 -29.21
C HIS A 836 15.03 31.86 -28.75
N THR A 837 14.01 31.08 -29.08
CA THR A 837 12.62 31.37 -28.68
C THR A 837 12.03 30.18 -27.97
N ASP A 838 11.57 30.38 -26.74
CA ASP A 838 10.71 29.42 -26.04
C ASP A 838 9.27 29.93 -26.11
N SER A 839 8.35 29.08 -26.53
CA SER A 839 6.95 29.43 -26.68
C SER A 839 6.04 28.30 -26.26
N SER A 840 4.87 28.65 -25.74
CA SER A 840 3.81 27.71 -25.43
C SER A 840 2.50 28.18 -26.03
N ALA A 841 1.73 27.24 -26.57
CA ALA A 841 0.44 27.50 -27.18
C ALA A 841 -0.59 26.47 -26.74
N SER A 842 -1.81 26.93 -26.50
CA SER A 842 -2.94 26.10 -26.10
C SER A 842 -4.25 26.56 -26.70
N ALA A 843 -5.19 25.62 -26.81
CA ALA A 843 -6.61 25.82 -27.09
C ALA A 843 -7.41 24.76 -26.31
N ASP A 844 -8.75 24.77 -26.44
CA ASP A 844 -9.65 23.88 -25.68
C ASP A 844 -9.30 22.38 -25.77
N VAL A 845 -8.66 21.95 -26.87
CA VAL A 845 -8.39 20.53 -27.18
C VAL A 845 -6.92 20.22 -27.50
N PHE A 846 -6.01 21.19 -27.36
CA PHE A 846 -4.57 20.93 -27.46
C PHE A 846 -3.74 21.87 -26.61
N SER A 847 -2.56 21.42 -26.21
CA SER A 847 -1.54 22.27 -25.58
C SER A 847 -0.15 21.74 -25.90
N GLY A 848 0.83 22.63 -25.93
CA GLY A 848 2.20 22.25 -26.25
C GLY A 848 3.18 23.40 -26.21
N LYS A 849 4.41 23.08 -26.58
CA LYS A 849 5.54 24.00 -26.58
C LYS A 849 6.31 23.92 -27.90
N THR A 850 6.86 25.05 -28.30
CA THR A 850 7.76 25.18 -29.45
C THR A 850 9.03 25.88 -29.00
N LYS A 851 10.18 25.22 -29.19
CA LYS A 851 11.51 25.78 -28.96
C LYS A 851 12.18 26.04 -30.29
N SER A 852 12.66 27.25 -30.50
CA SER A 852 13.22 27.68 -31.78
C SER A 852 14.65 28.16 -31.62
N VAL A 853 15.51 27.84 -32.59
CA VAL A 853 16.89 28.36 -32.69
C VAL A 853 17.09 28.87 -34.11
N GLY A 854 17.56 30.11 -34.24
CA GLY A 854 17.72 30.75 -35.55
C GLY A 854 19.03 31.51 -35.70
N ALA A 855 19.45 31.70 -36.94
CA ALA A 855 20.60 32.50 -37.30
C ALA A 855 20.31 33.30 -38.58
N GLY A 856 20.82 34.53 -38.66
CA GLY A 856 20.53 35.43 -39.78
C GLY A 856 21.60 36.49 -40.01
N LEU A 857 21.53 37.08 -41.20
CA LEU A 857 22.35 38.20 -41.65
C LEU A 857 21.44 39.37 -42.01
N TYR A 858 21.86 40.59 -41.67
CA TYR A 858 21.11 41.80 -41.97
C TYR A 858 22.02 42.91 -42.47
N ALA A 859 21.43 43.83 -43.23
CA ALA A 859 22.05 45.05 -43.70
C ALA A 859 21.06 46.22 -43.59
N SER A 860 21.52 47.38 -43.13
CA SER A 860 20.71 48.59 -43.00
C SER A 860 21.47 49.76 -43.61
N ALA A 861 20.91 50.39 -44.63
CA ALA A 861 21.47 51.55 -45.32
C ALA A 861 20.68 52.79 -44.93
N MET A 862 21.35 53.78 -44.34
CA MET A 862 20.77 55.04 -43.89
C MET A 862 21.35 56.18 -44.72
N PHE A 863 20.51 56.90 -45.45
CA PHE A 863 20.94 57.97 -46.34
C PHE A 863 20.87 59.32 -45.62
N ASP A 864 21.77 60.24 -45.97
CA ASP A 864 21.77 61.62 -45.42
C ASP A 864 20.45 62.36 -45.64
N SER A 865 19.67 61.95 -46.63
CA SER A 865 18.33 62.49 -46.91
C SER A 865 17.27 62.18 -45.85
N GLY A 866 17.55 61.25 -44.93
CA GLY A 866 16.58 60.68 -43.98
C GLY A 866 15.89 59.39 -44.49
N ALA A 867 16.13 59.00 -45.75
CA ALA A 867 15.66 57.71 -46.27
C ALA A 867 16.47 56.55 -45.66
N TYR A 868 15.86 55.38 -45.52
CA TYR A 868 16.57 54.16 -45.14
C TYR A 868 16.02 52.93 -45.85
N ILE A 869 16.88 51.91 -45.98
CA ILE A 869 16.53 50.57 -46.48
C ILE A 869 17.15 49.52 -45.57
N ASP A 870 16.29 48.64 -45.08
CA ASP A 870 16.61 47.59 -44.12
C ASP A 870 16.36 46.23 -44.78
N LEU A 871 17.35 45.35 -44.78
CA LEU A 871 17.30 44.03 -45.42
C LEU A 871 17.73 42.95 -44.43
N ILE A 872 17.02 41.82 -44.48
CA ILE A 872 17.35 40.68 -43.64
C ILE A 872 17.05 39.34 -44.30
N GLY A 873 17.92 38.36 -44.04
CA GLY A 873 17.65 36.94 -44.26
C GLY A 873 17.93 36.11 -43.01
N LYS A 874 17.01 35.21 -42.63
CA LYS A 874 17.15 34.36 -41.45
C LYS A 874 16.63 32.94 -41.69
N TYR A 875 17.33 31.96 -41.10
CA TYR A 875 16.88 30.59 -40.94
C TYR A 875 16.50 30.32 -39.48
N VAL A 876 15.43 29.59 -39.25
CA VAL A 876 15.00 29.15 -37.91
C VAL A 876 14.64 27.67 -37.94
N HIS A 877 15.15 26.92 -36.98
CA HIS A 877 14.74 25.55 -36.70
C HIS A 877 13.82 25.54 -35.48
N HIS A 878 12.75 24.74 -35.53
CA HIS A 878 11.73 24.63 -34.49
C HIS A 878 11.60 23.18 -34.04
N ASP A 879 11.70 22.94 -32.74
CA ASP A 879 11.35 21.69 -32.07
C ASP A 879 9.99 21.86 -31.38
N ASN A 880 9.04 20.98 -31.70
CA ASN A 880 7.65 21.09 -31.27
C ASN A 880 7.20 19.83 -30.54
N GLU A 881 6.52 20.01 -29.41
CA GLU A 881 5.85 18.96 -28.64
C GLU A 881 4.41 19.42 -28.35
N TYR A 882 3.43 18.76 -28.96
CA TYR A 882 2.01 19.11 -28.79
C TYR A 882 1.17 17.89 -28.45
N THR A 883 0.31 18.03 -27.43
CA THR A 883 -0.68 17.02 -27.05
C THR A 883 -2.07 17.48 -27.45
N ALA A 884 -2.79 16.63 -28.18
CA ALA A 884 -4.15 16.89 -28.65
C ALA A 884 -5.13 15.81 -28.21
N THR A 885 -6.32 16.21 -27.75
CA THR A 885 -7.37 15.34 -27.22
C THR A 885 -8.50 15.05 -28.22
N PHE A 886 -8.37 15.50 -29.47
CA PHE A 886 -9.32 15.22 -30.55
C PHE A 886 -8.80 14.12 -31.49
N ALA A 887 -9.72 13.39 -32.13
CA ALA A 887 -9.45 12.40 -33.17
C ALA A 887 -8.37 11.36 -32.79
N GLY A 888 -8.21 11.04 -31.50
CA GLY A 888 -7.19 10.10 -31.01
C GLY A 888 -5.73 10.50 -31.29
N LEU A 889 -5.43 11.79 -31.54
CA LEU A 889 -4.09 12.21 -31.99
C LEU A 889 -2.99 12.01 -30.93
N GLY A 890 -3.27 12.34 -29.66
CA GLY A 890 -2.31 12.23 -28.56
C GLY A 890 -1.14 13.21 -28.65
N THR A 891 -0.01 12.87 -28.02
CA THR A 891 1.23 13.67 -28.04
C THR A 891 2.03 13.43 -29.32
N ARG A 892 2.56 14.51 -29.91
CA ARG A 892 3.37 14.49 -31.13
C ARG A 892 4.60 15.38 -30.98
N ASP A 893 5.75 14.75 -31.17
CA ASP A 893 7.04 15.40 -31.31
C ASP A 893 7.38 15.55 -32.79
N TYR A 894 7.73 16.76 -33.22
CA TYR A 894 8.11 17.03 -34.60
C TYR A 894 8.98 18.27 -34.72
N SER A 895 9.84 18.28 -35.73
CA SER A 895 10.64 19.45 -36.06
C SER A 895 10.17 20.09 -37.37
N THR A 896 10.24 21.42 -37.41
CA THR A 896 9.98 22.22 -38.60
C THR A 896 11.10 23.23 -38.78
N HIS A 897 11.17 23.85 -39.95
CA HIS A 897 12.09 24.93 -40.20
C HIS A 897 11.45 26.03 -41.02
N SER A 898 11.93 27.25 -40.84
CA SER A 898 11.49 28.41 -41.60
C SER A 898 12.66 29.23 -42.13
N TRP A 899 12.46 29.78 -43.31
CA TRP A 899 13.31 30.82 -43.89
C TRP A 899 12.47 32.08 -44.03
N TYR A 900 13.04 33.25 -43.77
CA TYR A 900 12.43 34.49 -44.23
C TYR A 900 13.45 35.49 -44.73
N ALA A 901 12.98 36.31 -45.67
CA ALA A 901 13.65 37.50 -46.16
C ALA A 901 12.72 38.69 -45.97
N GLY A 902 13.21 39.73 -45.30
CA GLY A 902 12.48 40.97 -45.05
C GLY A 902 13.17 42.15 -45.73
N ALA A 903 12.36 43.06 -46.28
CA ALA A 903 12.80 44.35 -46.76
C ALA A 903 11.88 45.44 -46.21
N GLU A 904 12.46 46.44 -45.55
CA GLU A 904 11.76 47.62 -45.06
C GLU A 904 12.38 48.86 -45.68
N ALA A 905 11.54 49.82 -46.06
CA ALA A 905 11.99 51.13 -46.51
C ALA A 905 11.13 52.20 -45.82
N GLY A 906 11.77 53.27 -45.41
CA GLY A 906 11.09 54.40 -44.78
C GLY A 906 11.86 55.69 -44.95
N TYR A 907 11.27 56.75 -44.41
CA TYR A 907 11.79 58.10 -44.54
C TYR A 907 11.58 58.87 -43.24
N ARG A 908 12.67 59.18 -42.51
CA ARG A 908 12.63 59.98 -41.30
C ARG A 908 12.66 61.46 -41.67
N TYR A 909 11.51 62.12 -41.53
CA TYR A 909 11.40 63.56 -41.70
C TYR A 909 11.51 64.26 -40.33
N HIS A 910 12.57 65.04 -40.14
CA HIS A 910 12.75 65.88 -38.95
C HIS A 910 11.85 67.11 -39.04
N VAL A 911 10.83 67.18 -38.18
CA VAL A 911 9.91 68.32 -38.05
C VAL A 911 10.57 69.45 -37.25
N THR A 912 11.40 69.08 -36.26
CA THR A 912 12.34 69.95 -35.54
C THR A 912 13.65 69.20 -35.34
N GLU A 913 14.71 69.84 -34.84
CA GLU A 913 15.98 69.16 -34.50
C GLU A 913 15.75 67.91 -33.63
N ASP A 914 14.85 68.00 -32.65
CA ASP A 914 14.56 66.93 -31.70
C ASP A 914 13.29 66.10 -31.98
N ALA A 915 12.56 66.33 -33.08
CA ALA A 915 11.29 65.63 -33.34
C ALA A 915 11.14 65.20 -34.79
N TRP A 916 10.65 63.98 -35.00
CA TRP A 916 10.58 63.36 -36.31
C TRP A 916 9.29 62.57 -36.53
N ILE A 917 8.92 62.43 -37.80
CA ILE A 917 7.84 61.57 -38.30
C ILE A 917 8.47 60.63 -39.33
N GLU A 918 8.12 59.35 -39.26
CA GLU A 918 8.74 58.29 -40.04
C GLU A 918 7.66 57.37 -40.65
N PRO A 919 7.14 57.70 -41.85
CA PRO A 919 6.42 56.73 -42.65
C PRO A 919 7.34 55.57 -43.08
N GLN A 920 6.81 54.35 -42.96
CA GLN A 920 7.52 53.13 -43.28
C GLN A 920 6.63 52.09 -43.96
N ALA A 921 7.24 51.28 -44.81
CA ALA A 921 6.61 50.14 -45.46
C ALA A 921 7.58 48.97 -45.49
N GLU A 922 7.02 47.78 -45.27
CA GLU A 922 7.77 46.54 -45.12
C GLU A 922 7.11 45.43 -45.92
N LEU A 923 7.94 44.58 -46.51
CA LEU A 923 7.55 43.33 -47.13
C LEU A 923 8.40 42.18 -46.59
N VAL A 924 7.73 41.13 -46.10
CA VAL A 924 8.39 39.89 -45.66
C VAL A 924 7.91 38.72 -46.49
N TYR A 925 8.85 38.00 -47.08
CA TYR A 925 8.62 36.73 -47.72
C TYR A 925 9.19 35.59 -46.88
N GLY A 926 8.38 34.58 -46.62
CA GLY A 926 8.75 33.40 -45.85
C GLY A 926 8.66 32.10 -46.65
N SER A 927 9.31 31.07 -46.13
CA SER A 927 9.09 29.67 -46.50
C SER A 927 9.03 28.87 -45.21
N VAL A 928 7.88 28.27 -44.91
CA VAL A 928 7.67 27.44 -43.72
C VAL A 928 7.47 26.00 -44.17
N SER A 929 8.27 25.08 -43.60
CA SER A 929 8.15 23.66 -43.89
C SER A 929 6.83 23.11 -43.37
N GLY A 930 6.16 22.31 -44.18
CA GLY A 930 4.98 21.55 -43.78
C GLY A 930 5.33 20.40 -42.83
N LYS A 931 4.28 19.75 -42.33
CA LYS A 931 4.35 18.63 -41.38
C LYS A 931 3.30 17.58 -41.72
N GLN A 932 3.54 16.33 -41.35
CA GLN A 932 2.57 15.27 -41.57
C GLN A 932 2.52 14.35 -40.36
N PHE A 933 1.31 14.12 -39.86
CA PHE A 933 1.01 13.11 -38.86
C PHE A 933 0.21 11.98 -39.49
N ALA A 934 0.52 10.75 -39.11
CA ALA A 934 -0.24 9.57 -39.44
C ALA A 934 -0.40 8.71 -38.19
N TRP A 935 -1.62 8.32 -37.87
CA TRP A 935 -1.92 7.52 -36.67
C TRP A 935 -3.19 6.69 -36.89
N LYS A 936 -3.65 6.03 -35.83
CA LYS A 936 -4.91 5.29 -35.83
C LYS A 936 -5.84 5.81 -34.73
N ASP A 937 -7.10 6.02 -35.07
CA ASP A 937 -8.17 6.29 -34.12
C ASP A 937 -9.22 5.19 -34.24
N GLN A 938 -9.52 4.50 -33.14
CA GLN A 938 -10.37 3.30 -33.15
C GLN A 938 -10.00 2.29 -34.27
N GLY A 939 -8.68 2.15 -34.50
CA GLY A 939 -8.12 1.29 -35.53
C GLY A 939 -8.09 1.86 -36.96
N MET A 940 -8.86 2.91 -37.25
CA MET A 940 -8.91 3.58 -38.56
C MET A 940 -7.65 4.39 -38.82
N HIS A 941 -7.04 4.21 -39.99
CA HIS A 941 -5.90 5.03 -40.42
C HIS A 941 -6.32 6.48 -40.70
N LEU A 942 -5.65 7.40 -40.02
CA LEU A 942 -5.81 8.84 -40.19
C LEU A 942 -4.52 9.46 -40.69
N SER A 943 -4.64 10.50 -41.51
CA SER A 943 -3.52 11.40 -41.73
C SER A 943 -3.94 12.86 -41.73
N MET A 944 -3.02 13.68 -41.25
CA MET A 944 -3.16 15.12 -41.20
C MET A 944 -1.86 15.71 -41.75
N LYS A 945 -1.94 16.46 -42.84
CA LYS A 945 -0.78 17.02 -43.54
C LYS A 945 -0.94 18.50 -43.74
N ASP A 946 0.08 19.25 -43.37
CA ASP A 946 0.28 20.64 -43.71
C ASP A 946 1.26 20.67 -44.87
N LYS A 947 0.94 21.40 -45.94
CA LYS A 947 1.88 21.57 -47.05
C LYS A 947 2.87 22.68 -46.73
N ASP A 948 4.04 22.63 -47.36
CA ASP A 948 4.94 23.79 -47.39
C ASP A 948 4.17 25.00 -47.92
N TYR A 949 4.36 26.16 -47.28
CA TYR A 949 3.71 27.40 -47.70
C TYR A 949 4.65 28.58 -47.56
N ASN A 950 4.34 29.64 -48.31
CA ASN A 950 5.17 30.82 -48.42
C ASN A 950 4.41 32.06 -47.96
N PRO A 951 4.52 32.44 -46.68
CA PRO A 951 3.95 33.69 -46.19
C PRO A 951 4.47 34.88 -46.98
N LEU A 952 3.56 35.79 -47.35
CA LEU A 952 3.91 37.09 -47.90
C LEU A 952 3.15 38.15 -47.10
N ILE A 953 3.88 38.85 -46.24
CA ILE A 953 3.33 39.77 -45.24
C ILE A 953 3.73 41.18 -45.62
N GLY A 954 2.76 42.08 -45.70
CA GLY A 954 2.99 43.51 -45.86
C GLY A 954 2.75 44.23 -44.53
N ARG A 955 3.58 45.22 -44.23
CA ARG A 955 3.29 46.22 -43.19
C ARG A 955 3.46 47.62 -43.75
N THR A 956 2.63 48.52 -43.26
CA THR A 956 2.82 49.96 -43.47
C THR A 956 2.43 50.69 -42.20
N GLY A 957 3.15 51.73 -41.85
CA GLY A 957 2.91 52.47 -40.62
C GLY A 957 3.58 53.82 -40.61
N VAL A 958 3.30 54.56 -39.55
CA VAL A 958 3.93 55.85 -39.26
C VAL A 958 4.36 55.84 -37.80
N ASP A 959 5.64 56.08 -37.58
CA ASP A 959 6.21 56.30 -36.26
C ASP A 959 6.45 57.79 -36.05
N VAL A 960 6.24 58.24 -34.81
CA VAL A 960 6.58 59.60 -34.38
C VAL A 960 7.50 59.52 -33.18
N GLY A 961 8.54 60.36 -33.17
CA GLY A 961 9.51 60.36 -32.09
C GLY A 961 9.96 61.75 -31.68
N LYS A 962 10.32 61.87 -30.40
CA LYS A 962 10.90 63.07 -29.83
C LYS A 962 12.08 62.72 -28.92
N SER A 963 13.23 63.32 -29.19
CA SER A 963 14.42 63.22 -28.37
C SER A 963 14.43 64.28 -27.28
N PHE A 964 14.97 63.91 -26.12
CA PHE A 964 15.20 64.77 -24.97
C PHE A 964 16.66 64.58 -24.58
N SER A 965 17.43 65.67 -24.56
CA SER A 965 18.88 65.61 -24.35
C SER A 965 19.28 66.47 -23.14
N GLY A 966 20.20 65.95 -22.31
CA GLY A 966 20.88 66.64 -21.22
C GLY A 966 22.39 66.65 -21.43
N LYS A 967 23.18 67.03 -20.40
CA LYS A 967 24.64 67.14 -20.51
C LYS A 967 25.33 65.81 -20.85
N ASP A 968 24.84 64.71 -20.26
CA ASP A 968 25.46 63.38 -20.34
C ASP A 968 24.42 62.27 -20.67
N TRP A 969 23.23 62.63 -21.16
CA TRP A 969 22.17 61.65 -21.49
C TRP A 969 21.30 62.12 -22.66
N LYS A 970 20.79 61.17 -23.46
CA LYS A 970 19.78 61.40 -24.50
C LYS A 970 18.72 60.31 -24.41
N VAL A 971 17.45 60.69 -24.38
CA VAL A 971 16.31 59.76 -24.36
C VAL A 971 15.36 60.10 -25.50
N THR A 972 15.06 59.15 -26.37
CA THR A 972 14.06 59.27 -27.43
C THR A 972 12.80 58.52 -27.04
N ALA A 973 11.68 59.24 -26.92
CA ALA A 973 10.36 58.64 -26.80
C ALA A 973 9.72 58.50 -28.19
N ARG A 974 9.15 57.34 -28.50
CA ARG A 974 8.47 57.06 -29.77
C ARG A 974 7.11 56.40 -29.58
N ALA A 975 6.20 56.68 -30.51
CA ALA A 975 4.92 56.00 -30.63
C ALA A 975 4.67 55.66 -32.10
N GLY A 976 4.16 54.45 -32.36
CA GLY A 976 3.94 53.93 -33.70
C GLY A 976 2.52 53.45 -33.92
N LEU A 977 2.00 53.68 -35.11
CA LEU A 977 0.75 53.10 -35.60
C LEU A 977 0.99 52.44 -36.95
N GLY A 978 0.73 51.13 -37.03
CA GLY A 978 0.93 50.33 -38.22
C GLY A 978 -0.26 49.47 -38.59
N TYR A 979 -0.27 48.98 -39.82
CA TYR A 979 -1.22 48.02 -40.35
C TYR A 979 -0.45 46.87 -41.01
N GLN A 980 -0.64 45.65 -40.49
CA GLN A 980 -0.05 44.42 -41.03
C GLN A 980 -1.13 43.60 -41.72
N PHE A 981 -0.81 43.03 -42.88
CA PHE A 981 -1.74 42.21 -43.64
C PHE A 981 -1.05 41.11 -44.46
N ASP A 982 -1.71 39.97 -44.61
CA ASP A 982 -1.27 38.87 -45.46
C ASP A 982 -1.67 39.09 -46.93
N LEU A 983 -0.69 39.07 -47.83
CA LEU A 983 -0.92 39.14 -49.27
C LEU A 983 -1.29 37.77 -49.87
N LEU A 984 -0.86 36.67 -49.24
CA LEU A 984 -1.16 35.30 -49.63
C LEU A 984 -1.87 34.54 -48.50
N ALA A 985 -2.67 33.53 -48.86
CA ALA A 985 -3.26 32.63 -47.89
C ALA A 985 -2.17 31.68 -47.35
N ASN A 986 -2.11 31.50 -46.04
CA ASN A 986 -1.01 30.83 -45.37
C ASN A 986 -1.37 29.37 -45.02
N GLY A 987 -0.82 28.42 -45.78
CA GLY A 987 -0.97 26.99 -45.51
C GLY A 987 -2.19 26.32 -46.16
N GLU A 988 -2.13 24.99 -46.27
CA GLU A 988 -3.25 24.14 -46.65
C GLU A 988 -3.20 22.86 -45.80
N THR A 989 -4.14 22.73 -44.88
CA THR A 989 -4.31 21.52 -44.08
C THR A 989 -5.12 20.49 -44.86
N VAL A 990 -4.54 19.32 -45.05
CA VAL A 990 -5.14 18.16 -45.71
C VAL A 990 -5.43 17.10 -44.65
N LEU A 991 -6.71 16.84 -44.41
CA LEU A 991 -7.18 15.78 -43.53
C LEU A 991 -7.59 14.57 -44.38
N ARG A 992 -7.22 13.37 -43.96
CA ARG A 992 -7.65 12.13 -44.60
C ARG A 992 -8.15 11.14 -43.57
N ASP A 993 -9.37 10.67 -43.80
CA ASP A 993 -10.04 9.63 -43.02
C ASP A 993 -11.00 8.81 -43.92
N ALA A 994 -11.98 8.11 -43.32
CA ALA A 994 -12.99 7.35 -44.06
C ALA A 994 -13.89 8.19 -44.98
N SER A 995 -14.09 9.49 -44.71
CA SER A 995 -14.91 10.37 -45.57
C SER A 995 -14.18 10.84 -46.83
N GLY A 996 -12.87 10.58 -46.92
CA GLY A 996 -12.03 10.97 -48.05
C GLY A 996 -10.98 12.01 -47.66
N GLU A 997 -10.56 12.80 -48.65
CA GLU A 997 -9.63 13.91 -48.45
C GLU A 997 -10.42 15.20 -48.28
N LYS A 998 -10.12 15.92 -47.20
CA LYS A 998 -10.65 17.26 -46.94
C LYS A 998 -9.51 18.26 -46.91
N ARG A 999 -9.67 19.35 -47.67
CA ARG A 999 -8.68 20.44 -47.75
C ARG A 999 -9.24 21.69 -47.10
N ILE A 1000 -8.44 22.26 -46.21
CA ILE A 1000 -8.75 23.48 -45.48
C ILE A 1000 -7.67 24.47 -45.85
N LYS A 1001 -8.05 25.49 -46.62
CA LYS A 1001 -7.12 26.57 -46.96
C LYS A 1001 -6.96 27.47 -45.74
N GLY A 1002 -5.73 27.85 -45.45
CA GLY A 1002 -5.47 28.87 -44.46
C GLY A 1002 -6.11 30.19 -44.86
N GLU A 1003 -6.44 31.00 -43.85
CA GLU A 1003 -7.06 32.28 -44.07
C GLU A 1003 -6.01 33.40 -44.01
N LYS A 1004 -6.28 34.49 -44.73
CA LYS A 1004 -5.52 35.74 -44.57
C LYS A 1004 -5.89 36.41 -43.25
N ASP A 1005 -4.90 37.02 -42.62
CA ASP A 1005 -5.04 37.87 -41.44
C ASP A 1005 -4.64 39.32 -41.75
N SER A 1006 -5.21 40.25 -40.99
CA SER A 1006 -4.84 41.66 -41.02
C SER A 1006 -5.13 42.31 -39.69
N ARG A 1007 -4.21 43.13 -39.18
CA ARG A 1007 -4.31 43.72 -37.84
C ARG A 1007 -3.70 45.11 -37.79
N MET A 1008 -4.21 45.92 -36.87
CA MET A 1008 -3.62 47.20 -36.51
C MET A 1008 -2.58 46.98 -35.40
N LEU A 1009 -1.38 47.54 -35.56
CA LEU A 1009 -0.27 47.48 -34.62
C LEU A 1009 -0.12 48.84 -33.92
N MET A 1010 0.07 48.82 -32.61
CA MET A 1010 0.24 50.02 -31.78
C MET A 1010 1.46 49.83 -30.89
N SER A 1011 2.43 50.73 -30.94
CA SER A 1011 3.65 50.65 -30.15
C SER A 1011 3.95 51.95 -29.41
N VAL A 1012 4.55 51.82 -28.23
CA VAL A 1012 5.13 52.94 -27.48
C VAL A 1012 6.47 52.51 -26.91
N GLY A 1013 7.50 53.33 -27.05
CA GLY A 1013 8.85 52.96 -26.62
C GLY A 1013 9.72 54.13 -26.20
N LEU A 1014 10.77 53.80 -25.46
CA LEU A 1014 11.83 54.69 -25.02
C LEU A 1014 13.18 54.10 -25.43
N ASN A 1015 14.09 54.93 -25.93
CA ASN A 1015 15.47 54.56 -26.21
C ASN A 1015 16.40 55.54 -25.50
N ALA A 1016 17.21 55.06 -24.57
CA ALA A 1016 18.07 55.86 -23.71
C ALA A 1016 19.55 55.59 -23.99
N GLU A 1017 20.28 56.66 -24.25
CA GLU A 1017 21.74 56.72 -24.27
C GLU A 1017 22.23 57.05 -22.86
N ILE A 1018 22.85 56.06 -22.21
CA ILE A 1018 23.28 56.12 -20.81
C ILE A 1018 24.72 56.65 -20.72
N ARG A 1019 25.55 56.32 -21.71
CA ARG A 1019 26.93 56.78 -21.96
C ARG A 1019 27.22 56.66 -23.46
N ASP A 1020 28.29 57.29 -23.95
CA ASP A 1020 28.70 57.29 -25.37
C ASP A 1020 28.74 55.89 -26.03
N ASN A 1021 28.94 54.84 -25.24
CA ASN A 1021 29.04 53.45 -25.69
C ASN A 1021 27.88 52.53 -25.24
N VAL A 1022 26.91 53.01 -24.44
CA VAL A 1022 25.85 52.15 -23.87
C VAL A 1022 24.46 52.70 -24.16
N ARG A 1023 23.62 51.85 -24.73
CA ARG A 1023 22.21 52.16 -25.04
C ARG A 1023 21.25 51.11 -24.51
N PHE A 1024 20.11 51.57 -24.03
CA PHE A 1024 19.03 50.73 -23.53
C PHE A 1024 17.69 51.21 -24.09
N GLY A 1025 16.94 50.29 -24.69
CA GLY A 1025 15.61 50.56 -25.22
C GLY A 1025 14.55 49.66 -24.59
N LEU A 1026 13.36 50.20 -24.40
CA LEU A 1026 12.19 49.50 -23.91
C LEU A 1026 10.98 49.88 -24.76
N GLU A 1027 10.28 48.89 -25.32
CA GLU A 1027 9.10 49.09 -26.15
C GLU A 1027 7.97 48.16 -25.72
N PHE A 1028 6.76 48.69 -25.71
CA PHE A 1028 5.51 47.97 -25.50
C PHE A 1028 4.70 47.97 -26.80
N GLU A 1029 4.17 46.81 -27.17
CA GLU A 1029 3.33 46.65 -28.37
C GLU A 1029 2.01 45.94 -28.05
N LYS A 1030 0.97 46.35 -28.75
CA LYS A 1030 -0.31 45.66 -28.86
C LYS A 1030 -0.79 45.63 -30.30
N SER A 1031 -1.71 44.72 -30.58
CA SER A 1031 -2.49 44.78 -31.82
C SER A 1031 -3.97 44.55 -31.60
N ALA A 1032 -4.76 44.97 -32.58
CA ALA A 1032 -6.21 44.87 -32.57
C ALA A 1032 -6.75 44.55 -33.96
N PHE A 1033 -8.00 44.05 -33.98
CA PHE A 1033 -8.78 43.73 -35.18
C PHE A 1033 -8.28 42.54 -36.02
N GLY A 1034 -7.21 41.86 -35.58
CA GLY A 1034 -6.71 40.64 -36.21
C GLY A 1034 -7.49 39.39 -35.81
N LYS A 1035 -7.34 38.35 -36.64
CA LYS A 1035 -7.69 36.96 -36.29
C LYS A 1035 -6.74 36.39 -35.26
N TYR A 1036 -5.49 36.87 -35.27
CA TYR A 1036 -4.53 36.72 -34.19
C TYR A 1036 -4.08 38.10 -33.73
N ASN A 1037 -4.21 38.38 -32.43
CA ASN A 1037 -3.76 39.62 -31.82
C ASN A 1037 -2.63 39.35 -30.83
N VAL A 1038 -1.65 40.23 -30.84
CA VAL A 1038 -0.66 40.41 -29.77
C VAL A 1038 -1.34 41.18 -28.65
N ASP A 1039 -1.65 40.48 -27.56
CA ASP A 1039 -2.40 41.03 -26.43
C ASP A 1039 -1.54 41.98 -25.61
N ASN A 1040 -0.28 41.58 -25.37
CA ASN A 1040 0.77 42.37 -24.74
C ASN A 1040 2.13 41.83 -25.20
N ALA A 1041 3.02 42.70 -25.67
CA ALA A 1041 4.42 42.38 -25.89
C ALA A 1041 5.33 43.45 -25.29
N VAL A 1042 6.40 43.01 -24.63
CA VAL A 1042 7.45 43.85 -24.07
C VAL A 1042 8.77 43.50 -24.73
N ASN A 1043 9.51 44.50 -25.14
CA ASN A 1043 10.78 44.39 -25.83
C ASN A 1043 11.84 45.23 -25.12
N ALA A 1044 12.86 44.59 -24.56
CA ALA A 1044 14.02 45.27 -23.98
C ALA A 1044 15.27 44.99 -24.82
N ASN A 1045 15.94 46.06 -25.26
CA ASN A 1045 17.17 46.00 -26.03
C ASN A 1045 18.33 46.63 -25.24
N PHE A 1046 19.52 46.08 -25.42
CA PHE A 1046 20.76 46.60 -24.86
C PHE A 1046 21.86 46.53 -25.92
N ARG A 1047 22.60 47.63 -26.09
CA ARG A 1047 23.75 47.69 -27.00
C ARG A 1047 24.97 48.27 -26.30
N TYR A 1048 26.11 47.64 -26.58
CA TYR A 1048 27.43 48.17 -26.30
C TYR A 1048 28.17 48.46 -27.62
N SER A 1049 28.60 49.71 -27.82
CA SER A 1049 29.39 50.12 -28.99
C SER A 1049 30.87 50.22 -28.63
N PHE A 1050 31.78 49.83 -29.52
CA PHE A 1050 33.22 49.83 -29.26
C PHE A 1050 34.05 50.16 -30.50
#